data_AF-A0A6C0I8P8-F1
#
_entry.id   AF-A0A6C0I8P8-F1
#
_cell.length_a   1.000
_cell.length_b   1.000
_cell.length_c   1.000
_cell.angle_alpha   90.00
_cell.angle_beta   90.00
_cell.angle_gamma   90.00
#
_symmetry.space_group_name_H-M   'P 1'
#
loop_
_entity.id
_entity.type
_entity.pdbx_description
1 polymer ?
#
loop_
_entity_poly.entity_id
_entity_poly.type
_entity_poly.pdbx_seq_one_letter_code
_entity_poly.pdbx_strand_id
1 'polypeptide(L)'
;MDSFKLDPAFIKNFSTKQAPFGFNGLGELVYMRTYSRLKTDGTNEKWYETIQRVVEGTYNLQKKQIDQLCLGWNPEQAQASAQEMYTRMFEMKFLPPGRGLWAMGTDIVTKKGLGASLNNCGFISTKNIEIKDSFASPFCFTMDMSMLGVGVGFDTEGAGNFIVQSPNVHSNFFVVQDTREGWVDSLRVLLDAYTGKWGYNSFDYSQIRPIGIPLKTFGGVSSGPGPLIELHKKVIQVLDKNIGAPITVTTIVDIMNLIGKCVVSGNLRRCLPKGTLVHAQHGLIPIESVKPGTMVHTASGLAECAELLYQGSQEVITICTELGEFECTEKHKIAVMDSHGYTWKMACELLPGDHLVFPEHIVSGTVMTLDTIESFGMIGRLSGNISKGVEVINSMFDYLIKDFCKKGLYVPTLVLIGSPEVKESYLNGLYETNHNKTFDSIDFAKQLQALHASLGQPVKLIKNENNVRLENMNKSGKLTPIKFTGILRTGKVCETYDISVPGANEFIAAEGLLVHNTALISFGAKDSTEFMDLKDYSKNPHRMEYGWTSNNSIFAELGMDYTNVAERICINGEPGLAWLGNMRNYSRMCDPPDNKDYRVMGGNPCLEQSLEHSELCNLSENFLNRHDSLEDFLRTLKFSYLYSKTVTLCSTHCEETNRVQLRNRRIGCSVSGVAQFLAKHDLHTLNQWLNNGYSVINSWDKVYSEWLCIPRSIKMTSVKPSGTVSLLAGATPGMHYPESRFYIRRMRLSNISPLLPSLRDAGYPVEPCFGSENDTVVVEIPIDVGEGIRTVNDVSMWEQLSLAANMQRWWADNQVSCTITFNPKTEGSQIANALDYFQYHLKGISFLPKCDFGAFPQMPYEEITENEYQVKRDSLKVLKISTMSQDSEGEKYCDGDSCVRN
;
A
#
# COMPACT_ATOMS: atom_id res chain seq x y z
N MET A 1 23.33 26.77 25.04
CA MET A 1 23.13 27.61 23.85
C MET A 1 21.65 27.66 23.60
N ASP A 2 21.10 28.86 23.44
CA ASP A 2 19.66 29.01 23.31
C ASP A 2 19.19 28.65 21.90
N SER A 3 18.00 28.05 21.83
CA SER A 3 17.34 27.72 20.57
C SER A 3 16.79 28.97 19.89
N PHE A 4 16.93 29.06 18.57
CA PHE A 4 16.18 30.04 17.79
C PHE A 4 14.67 29.82 17.96
N LYS A 5 13.93 30.92 18.13
CA LYS A 5 12.47 30.98 18.20
C LYS A 5 11.97 32.14 17.35
N LEU A 6 10.86 31.96 16.64
CA LEU A 6 10.21 33.05 15.92
C LEU A 6 9.61 34.05 16.91
N ASP A 7 9.58 35.33 16.55
CA ASP A 7 8.93 36.37 17.35
C ASP A 7 7.45 36.02 17.63
N PRO A 8 7.03 35.86 18.91
CA PRO A 8 5.65 35.57 19.26
C PRO A 8 4.66 36.63 18.77
N ALA A 9 5.06 37.89 18.64
CA ALA A 9 4.22 38.95 18.10
C ALA A 9 3.96 38.77 16.59
N PHE A 10 4.97 38.34 15.84
CA PHE A 10 4.82 37.95 14.43
C PHE A 10 3.88 36.73 14.29
N ILE A 11 4.11 35.65 15.05
CA ILE A 11 3.29 34.42 14.99
C ILE A 11 1.82 34.71 15.33
N LYS A 12 1.55 35.60 16.30
CA LYS A 12 0.19 35.96 16.71
C LYS A 12 -0.68 36.47 15.56
N ASN A 13 -0.10 37.07 14.52
CA ASN A 13 -0.84 37.56 13.35
C ASN A 13 -1.41 36.43 12.47
N PHE A 14 -0.91 35.20 12.61
CA PHE A 14 -1.35 34.03 11.84
C PHE A 14 -2.32 33.13 12.62
N SER A 15 -2.43 33.29 13.95
CA SER A 15 -3.28 32.41 14.79
C SER A 15 -4.79 32.55 14.54
N THR A 16 -5.19 33.67 13.93
CA THR A 16 -6.57 33.95 13.48
C THR A 16 -6.72 33.97 11.96
N LYS A 17 -5.62 33.82 11.20
CA LYS A 17 -5.65 33.83 9.73
C LYS A 17 -6.05 32.45 9.20
N GLN A 18 -7.01 32.40 8.28
CA GLN A 18 -7.36 31.16 7.60
C GLN A 18 -6.19 30.72 6.69
N ALA A 19 -5.81 29.44 6.78
CA ALA A 19 -4.81 28.83 5.90
C ALA A 19 -5.41 28.61 4.50
N PRO A 20 -4.67 28.88 3.41
CA PRO A 20 -5.16 28.73 2.05
C PRO A 20 -5.07 27.29 1.54
N PHE A 21 -5.65 26.34 2.30
CA PHE A 21 -5.76 24.95 1.88
C PHE A 21 -6.58 24.84 0.59
N GLY A 22 -6.09 24.07 -0.36
CA GLY A 22 -6.74 23.87 -1.65
C GLY A 22 -7.94 22.92 -1.62
N PHE A 23 -8.57 22.80 -2.80
CA PHE A 23 -9.51 21.74 -3.12
C PHE A 23 -10.70 21.62 -2.14
N ASN A 24 -11.40 22.73 -1.88
CA ASN A 24 -12.63 22.79 -1.06
C ASN A 24 -12.50 21.99 0.25
N GLY A 25 -11.52 22.36 1.09
CA GLY A 25 -11.30 21.74 2.40
C GLY A 25 -10.55 20.40 2.37
N LEU A 26 -10.36 19.74 1.22
CA LEU A 26 -9.55 18.52 1.10
C LEU A 26 -8.14 18.71 1.67
N GLY A 27 -7.49 19.83 1.36
CA GLY A 27 -6.14 20.11 1.86
C GLY A 27 -6.08 20.21 3.39
N GLU A 28 -7.11 20.79 4.02
CA GLU A 28 -7.22 20.93 5.47
C GLU A 28 -7.53 19.59 6.14
N LEU A 29 -8.42 18.79 5.52
CA LEU A 29 -8.77 17.45 5.98
C LEU A 29 -7.55 16.51 5.94
N VAL A 30 -6.77 16.54 4.85
CA VAL A 30 -5.51 15.77 4.74
C VAL A 30 -4.47 16.27 5.75
N TYR A 31 -4.34 17.58 5.95
CA TYR A 31 -3.47 18.13 6.99
C TYR A 31 -3.83 17.63 8.39
N MET A 32 -5.11 17.76 8.80
CA MET A 32 -5.56 17.32 10.12
C MET A 32 -5.48 15.80 10.29
N ARG A 33 -5.71 15.03 9.22
CA ARG A 33 -5.59 13.56 9.24
C ARG A 33 -4.13 13.09 9.29
N THR A 34 -3.17 13.79 8.70
CA THR A 34 -1.84 13.20 8.40
C THR A 34 -0.63 13.99 8.94
N TYR A 35 -0.75 15.30 9.21
CA TYR A 35 0.41 16.14 9.60
C TYR A 35 0.24 16.93 10.91
N SER A 36 -0.97 16.98 11.46
CA SER A 36 -1.35 17.75 12.64
C SER A 36 -1.06 16.99 13.95
N ARG A 37 0.18 17.09 14.46
CA ARG A 37 0.64 16.37 15.66
C ARG A 37 -0.24 16.63 16.88
N LEU A 38 -0.38 15.63 17.77
CA LEU A 38 -0.92 15.88 19.11
C LEU A 38 0.12 16.63 19.98
N LYS A 39 -0.31 17.73 20.63
CA LYS A 39 0.51 18.51 21.57
C LYS A 39 0.34 18.03 23.01
N THR A 40 1.24 18.48 23.89
CA THR A 40 1.26 18.10 25.33
C THR A 40 0.04 18.60 26.12
N ASP A 41 -0.74 19.54 25.59
CA ASP A 41 -2.01 20.00 26.16
C ASP A 41 -3.21 19.11 25.78
N GLY A 42 -2.96 18.03 25.03
CA GLY A 42 -4.00 17.13 24.53
C GLY A 42 -4.74 17.66 23.29
N THR A 43 -4.26 18.74 22.68
CA THR A 43 -4.87 19.33 21.47
C THR A 43 -3.97 19.14 20.24
N ASN A 44 -4.57 19.00 19.06
CA ASN A 44 -3.83 18.90 17.80
C ASN A 44 -3.19 20.25 17.37
N GLU A 45 -2.04 20.19 16.68
CA GLU A 45 -1.37 21.35 16.08
C GLU A 45 -2.25 22.02 15.01
N LYS A 46 -2.40 23.35 15.09
CA LYS A 46 -2.95 24.16 13.99
C LYS A 46 -1.88 24.44 12.94
N TRP A 47 -2.28 24.72 11.70
CA TRP A 47 -1.34 24.95 10.58
C TRP A 47 -0.24 25.97 10.92
N TYR A 48 -0.60 27.09 11.55
CA TYR A 48 0.35 28.13 11.96
C TYR A 48 1.37 27.63 13.01
N GLU A 49 1.02 26.64 13.83
CA GLU A 49 1.90 26.00 14.84
C GLU A 49 2.84 24.99 14.17
N THR A 50 2.33 24.16 13.26
CA THR A 50 3.14 23.25 12.43
C THR A 50 4.20 24.02 11.63
N ILE A 51 3.82 25.10 10.94
CA ILE A 51 4.78 25.93 10.20
C ILE A 51 5.77 26.61 11.16
N GLN A 52 5.35 27.03 12.37
CA GLN A 52 6.29 27.55 13.37
C GLN A 52 7.34 26.49 13.74
N ARG A 53 6.90 25.29 14.13
CA ARG A 53 7.78 24.17 14.50
C ARG A 53 8.76 23.82 13.39
N VAL A 54 8.30 23.73 12.14
CA VAL A 54 9.14 23.38 10.98
C VAL A 54 10.18 24.46 10.67
N VAL A 55 9.79 25.74 10.69
CA VAL A 55 10.73 26.85 10.46
C VAL A 55 11.72 26.97 11.61
N GLU A 56 11.26 26.93 12.87
CA GLU A 56 12.15 26.96 14.03
C GLU A 56 13.12 25.78 14.02
N GLY A 57 12.67 24.57 13.69
CA GLY A 57 13.55 23.41 13.52
C GLY A 57 14.65 23.64 12.48
N THR A 58 14.28 24.22 11.33
CA THR A 58 15.21 24.57 10.25
C THR A 58 16.28 25.57 10.74
N TYR A 59 15.87 26.69 11.35
CA TYR A 59 16.84 27.69 11.83
C TYR A 59 17.66 27.22 13.03
N ASN A 60 17.15 26.30 13.86
CA ASN A 60 17.92 25.68 14.95
C ASN A 60 19.02 24.74 14.44
N LEU A 61 18.78 23.98 13.37
CA LEU A 61 19.80 23.12 12.75
C LEU A 61 20.93 23.96 12.13
N GLN A 62 20.60 25.05 11.43
CA GLN A 62 21.61 26.01 10.96
C GLN A 62 22.38 26.65 12.12
N LYS A 63 21.68 27.13 13.15
CA LYS A 63 22.31 27.73 14.34
C LYS A 63 23.27 26.75 15.03
N LYS A 64 22.88 25.48 15.16
CA LYS A 64 23.76 24.42 15.72
C LYS A 64 25.06 24.27 14.93
N GLN A 65 25.00 24.19 13.60
CA GLN A 65 26.17 24.12 12.72
C GLN A 65 27.07 25.37 12.86
N ILE A 66 26.45 26.56 12.88
CA ILE A 66 27.15 27.86 12.98
C ILE A 66 27.81 28.05 14.35
N ASP A 67 27.13 27.67 15.43
CA ASP A 67 27.66 27.70 16.80
C ASP A 67 28.80 26.67 16.97
N GLN A 68 28.67 25.47 16.39
CA GLN A 68 29.68 24.41 16.44
C GLN A 68 30.97 24.75 15.69
N LEU A 69 30.88 25.53 14.62
CA LEU A 69 32.02 25.98 13.81
C LEU A 69 32.44 27.45 14.08
N CYS A 70 31.83 28.10 15.08
CA CYS A 70 32.08 29.50 15.47
C CYS A 70 31.92 30.53 14.33
N LEU A 71 31.01 30.29 13.38
CA LEU A 71 30.88 31.07 12.13
C LEU A 71 30.13 32.41 12.28
N GLY A 72 29.58 32.69 13.47
CA GLY A 72 28.88 33.93 13.79
C GLY A 72 27.39 33.90 13.43
N TRP A 73 26.53 33.91 14.45
CA TRP A 73 25.07 33.95 14.29
C TRP A 73 24.54 35.39 14.39
N ASN A 74 23.88 35.88 13.34
CA ASN A 74 23.13 37.16 13.36
C ASN A 74 21.64 36.89 13.67
N PRO A 75 21.13 37.25 14.87
CA PRO A 75 19.75 36.96 15.26
C PRO A 75 18.70 37.79 14.50
N GLU A 76 19.03 39.03 14.11
CA GLU A 76 18.10 39.92 13.38
C GLU A 76 17.91 39.44 11.94
N GLN A 77 19.01 39.11 11.26
CA GLN A 77 18.99 38.51 9.93
C GLN A 77 18.29 37.15 9.93
N ALA A 78 18.49 36.35 10.98
CA ALA A 78 17.79 35.09 11.16
C ALA A 78 16.28 35.28 11.33
N GLN A 79 15.83 36.23 12.17
CA GLN A 79 14.39 36.55 12.31
C GLN A 79 13.78 36.97 10.97
N ALA A 80 14.36 37.97 10.29
CA ALA A 80 13.82 38.47 9.03
C ALA A 80 13.72 37.36 7.95
N SER A 81 14.74 36.50 7.86
CA SER A 81 14.74 35.37 6.93
C SER A 81 13.76 34.26 7.35
N ALA A 82 13.59 34.00 8.64
CA ALA A 82 12.65 32.99 9.16
C ALA A 82 11.19 33.44 9.02
N GLN A 83 10.88 34.72 9.25
CA GLN A 83 9.55 35.29 9.07
C GLN A 83 9.09 35.25 7.60
N GLU A 84 9.99 35.51 6.64
CA GLU A 84 9.67 35.34 5.22
C GLU A 84 9.46 33.86 4.86
N MET A 85 10.35 32.96 5.33
CA MET A 85 10.18 31.51 5.14
C MET A 85 8.83 31.02 5.67
N TYR A 86 8.48 31.43 6.89
CA TYR A 86 7.20 31.13 7.54
C TYR A 86 6.02 31.60 6.69
N THR A 87 6.05 32.85 6.21
CA THR A 87 4.97 33.40 5.39
C THR A 87 4.79 32.60 4.11
N ARG A 88 5.88 32.27 3.39
CA ARG A 88 5.83 31.49 2.14
C ARG A 88 5.35 30.04 2.34
N MET A 89 5.64 29.44 3.49
CA MET A 89 5.13 28.11 3.86
C MET A 89 3.67 28.15 4.32
N PHE A 90 3.27 29.16 5.10
CA PHE A 90 1.88 29.37 5.52
C PHE A 90 0.97 29.53 4.29
N GLU A 91 1.40 30.33 3.31
CA GLU A 91 0.72 30.53 2.02
C GLU A 91 0.87 29.34 1.05
N MET A 92 1.57 28.26 1.43
CA MET A 92 1.79 27.07 0.60
C MET A 92 2.38 27.39 -0.78
N LYS A 93 3.31 28.36 -0.85
CA LYS A 93 4.09 28.64 -2.07
C LYS A 93 5.17 27.56 -2.27
N PHE A 94 5.77 27.12 -1.17
CA PHE A 94 6.49 25.86 -1.09
C PHE A 94 6.16 25.14 0.21
N LEU A 95 6.36 23.82 0.24
CA LEU A 95 6.29 22.99 1.44
C LEU A 95 7.47 22.01 1.46
N PRO A 96 7.92 21.55 2.64
CA PRO A 96 8.76 20.36 2.73
C PRO A 96 7.95 19.10 2.37
N PRO A 97 8.59 17.93 2.16
CA PRO A 97 7.86 16.66 2.05
C PRO A 97 7.04 16.37 3.31
N GLY A 98 6.08 15.43 3.23
CA GLY A 98 5.18 15.09 4.33
C GLY A 98 5.90 14.76 5.64
N ARG A 99 7.04 14.07 5.55
CA ARG A 99 7.95 13.83 6.69
C ARG A 99 8.56 15.09 7.28
N GLY A 100 8.91 16.06 6.44
CA GLY A 100 9.38 17.36 6.89
C GLY A 100 8.32 18.13 7.66
N LEU A 101 7.05 18.08 7.23
CA LEU A 101 5.92 18.61 8.01
C LEU A 101 5.78 17.88 9.36
N TRP A 102 5.88 16.55 9.36
CA TRP A 102 5.68 15.72 10.56
C TRP A 102 6.81 15.81 11.59
N ALA A 103 8.08 15.77 11.16
CA ALA A 103 9.23 15.52 12.02
C ALA A 103 10.18 16.71 12.21
N MET A 104 10.24 17.70 11.31
CA MET A 104 11.14 18.85 11.50
C MET A 104 10.78 19.62 12.78
N GLY A 105 11.80 20.01 13.55
CA GLY A 105 11.63 20.70 14.82
C GLY A 105 11.12 19.84 15.99
N THR A 106 10.93 18.54 15.80
CA THR A 106 10.55 17.61 16.89
C THR A 106 11.77 17.04 17.62
N ASP A 107 11.53 16.38 18.75
CA ASP A 107 12.56 15.66 19.53
C ASP A 107 13.21 14.49 18.76
N ILE A 108 12.51 13.90 17.77
CA ILE A 108 13.02 12.86 16.86
C ILE A 108 14.31 13.34 16.17
N VAL A 109 14.25 14.56 15.65
CA VAL A 109 15.36 15.20 14.92
C VAL A 109 16.34 15.86 15.88
N THR A 110 15.83 16.57 16.90
CA THR A 110 16.66 17.49 17.71
C THR A 110 17.35 16.82 18.91
N LYS A 111 16.72 15.83 19.54
CA LYS A 111 17.25 15.11 20.71
C LYS A 111 17.75 13.71 20.37
N LYS A 112 16.94 12.92 19.65
CA LYS A 112 17.29 11.54 19.24
C LYS A 112 18.21 11.49 18.01
N GLY A 113 18.35 12.60 17.27
CA GLY A 113 19.34 12.73 16.19
C GLY A 113 19.04 11.89 14.95
N LEU A 114 17.79 11.46 14.74
CA LEU A 114 17.41 10.56 13.65
C LEU A 114 17.11 11.35 12.37
N GLY A 115 18.16 11.87 11.72
CA GLY A 115 18.04 12.66 10.48
C GLY A 115 17.26 11.96 9.35
N ALA A 116 17.34 10.62 9.28
CA ALA A 116 16.61 9.80 8.32
C ALA A 116 15.07 9.96 8.42
N SER A 117 14.55 10.42 9.56
CA SER A 117 13.12 10.77 9.70
C SER A 117 12.66 11.91 8.79
N LEU A 118 13.59 12.73 8.27
CA LEU A 118 13.33 13.81 7.30
C LEU A 118 13.47 13.36 5.84
N ASN A 119 13.96 12.15 5.59
CA ASN A 119 14.11 11.57 4.26
C ASN A 119 12.95 10.59 3.98
N ASN A 120 12.36 10.66 2.78
CA ASN A 120 11.23 9.80 2.39
C ASN A 120 11.64 8.48 1.74
N CYS A 121 12.81 8.43 1.12
CA CYS A 121 13.27 7.29 0.33
C CYS A 121 14.80 7.18 0.36
N GLY A 122 15.34 6.07 -0.15
CA GLY A 122 16.77 5.89 -0.40
C GLY A 122 17.06 4.84 -1.46
N PHE A 123 18.35 4.57 -1.69
CA PHE A 123 18.83 3.53 -2.60
C PHE A 123 19.95 2.70 -1.96
N ILE A 124 20.02 1.41 -2.28
CA ILE A 124 21.09 0.50 -1.84
C ILE A 124 21.56 -0.38 -3.00
N SER A 125 22.88 -0.44 -3.22
CA SER A 125 23.46 -1.34 -4.23
C SER A 125 23.83 -2.69 -3.63
N THR A 126 23.55 -3.76 -4.36
CA THR A 126 24.01 -5.13 -4.07
C THR A 126 25.34 -5.46 -4.74
N LYS A 127 25.90 -4.59 -5.58
CA LYS A 127 27.09 -4.86 -6.40
C LYS A 127 28.28 -5.47 -5.64
N ASN A 128 28.50 -5.02 -4.40
CA ASN A 128 29.64 -5.38 -3.57
C ASN A 128 29.27 -6.34 -2.41
N ILE A 129 28.24 -7.17 -2.61
CA ILE A 129 27.69 -8.13 -1.62
C ILE A 129 28.72 -9.15 -1.11
N GLU A 130 29.81 -9.34 -1.84
CA GLU A 130 30.94 -10.21 -1.51
C GLU A 130 31.97 -9.57 -0.56
N ILE A 131 31.86 -8.26 -0.25
CA ILE A 131 32.75 -7.59 0.69
C ILE A 131 32.69 -8.28 2.06
N LYS A 132 33.88 -8.48 2.63
CA LYS A 132 34.21 -9.64 3.48
C LYS A 132 33.41 -9.75 4.79
N ASP A 133 32.75 -8.69 5.23
CA ASP A 133 32.31 -8.52 6.62
C ASP A 133 30.78 -8.39 6.82
N SER A 134 29.95 -8.29 5.76
CA SER A 134 28.51 -8.62 5.83
C SER A 134 27.87 -8.76 4.44
N PHE A 135 27.53 -10.00 4.07
CA PHE A 135 26.64 -10.36 2.95
C PHE A 135 25.22 -9.83 3.20
N ALA A 136 24.82 -9.77 4.48
CA ALA A 136 23.52 -9.26 4.88
C ALA A 136 23.32 -7.75 4.65
N SER A 137 24.40 -6.96 4.51
CA SER A 137 24.36 -5.49 4.54
C SER A 137 23.23 -4.84 3.72
N PRO A 138 23.06 -5.09 2.40
CA PRO A 138 22.02 -4.43 1.62
C PRO A 138 20.59 -4.81 2.03
N PHE A 139 20.40 -6.05 2.50
CA PHE A 139 19.12 -6.55 3.01
C PHE A 139 18.79 -5.92 4.38
N CYS A 140 19.78 -5.87 5.28
CA CYS A 140 19.66 -5.19 6.57
C CYS A 140 19.35 -3.69 6.39
N PHE A 141 20.03 -2.99 5.49
CA PHE A 141 19.72 -1.60 5.14
C PHE A 141 18.26 -1.46 4.68
N THR A 142 17.81 -2.34 3.78
CA THR A 142 16.44 -2.31 3.25
C THR A 142 15.41 -2.51 4.35
N MET A 143 15.64 -3.44 5.28
CA MET A 143 14.77 -3.69 6.43
C MET A 143 14.77 -2.50 7.42
N ASP A 144 15.95 -2.04 7.80
CA ASP A 144 16.19 -0.95 8.75
C ASP A 144 15.52 0.37 8.29
N MET A 145 15.68 0.71 7.01
CA MET A 145 15.08 1.88 6.37
C MET A 145 13.57 1.71 6.14
N SER A 146 13.11 0.53 5.70
CA SER A 146 11.66 0.27 5.54
C SER A 146 10.92 0.35 6.89
N MET A 147 11.56 -0.04 8.00
CA MET A 147 11.01 0.15 9.35
C MET A 147 11.04 1.61 9.85
N LEU A 148 11.87 2.47 9.24
CA LEU A 148 11.74 3.92 9.33
C LEU A 148 10.76 4.49 8.29
N GLY A 149 10.07 3.64 7.53
CA GLY A 149 9.14 3.99 6.45
C GLY A 149 9.78 4.63 5.23
N VAL A 150 11.11 4.56 5.14
CA VAL A 150 11.89 5.08 4.02
C VAL A 150 11.77 4.07 2.89
N GLY A 151 11.13 4.45 1.77
CA GLY A 151 11.00 3.57 0.61
C GLY A 151 12.36 3.33 -0.05
N VAL A 152 12.75 2.07 -0.27
CA VAL A 152 14.09 1.70 -0.74
C VAL A 152 14.07 1.21 -2.19
N GLY A 153 14.92 1.79 -3.03
CA GLY A 153 15.30 1.20 -4.30
C GLY A 153 16.55 0.33 -4.17
N PHE A 154 16.62 -0.78 -4.89
CA PHE A 154 17.77 -1.68 -4.87
C PHE A 154 18.08 -2.26 -6.25
N ASP A 155 19.37 -2.43 -6.56
CA ASP A 155 19.80 -3.16 -7.75
C ASP A 155 19.98 -4.66 -7.49
N THR A 156 20.25 -5.43 -8.56
CA THR A 156 20.63 -6.85 -8.49
C THR A 156 22.05 -7.10 -9.01
N GLU A 157 22.92 -6.08 -8.99
CA GLU A 157 24.31 -6.14 -9.47
C GLU A 157 25.22 -7.12 -8.68
N GLY A 158 24.77 -7.59 -7.52
CA GLY A 158 25.43 -8.62 -6.72
C GLY A 158 25.18 -10.07 -7.18
N ALA A 159 24.28 -10.28 -8.14
CA ALA A 159 23.99 -11.61 -8.69
C ALA A 159 25.26 -12.21 -9.33
N GLY A 160 25.58 -13.46 -8.97
CA GLY A 160 26.81 -14.13 -9.39
C GLY A 160 28.04 -13.89 -8.50
N ASN A 161 28.09 -12.79 -7.74
CA ASN A 161 29.32 -12.37 -7.03
C ASN A 161 29.58 -13.15 -5.72
N PHE A 162 28.56 -13.82 -5.16
CA PHE A 162 28.63 -14.53 -3.89
C PHE A 162 28.12 -15.97 -4.03
N ILE A 163 28.91 -16.95 -3.56
CA ILE A 163 28.52 -18.37 -3.51
C ILE A 163 27.90 -18.68 -2.15
N VAL A 164 26.62 -19.05 -2.13
CA VAL A 164 25.88 -19.38 -0.91
C VAL A 164 26.44 -20.67 -0.30
N GLN A 165 26.80 -20.62 0.99
CA GLN A 165 27.32 -21.77 1.74
C GLN A 165 26.27 -22.34 2.69
N SER A 166 26.39 -23.62 3.06
CA SER A 166 25.61 -24.19 4.15
C SER A 166 25.93 -23.48 5.48
N PRO A 167 24.93 -23.00 6.24
CA PRO A 167 25.16 -22.38 7.54
C PRO A 167 25.46 -23.44 8.61
N ASN A 168 26.29 -23.08 9.59
CA ASN A 168 26.48 -23.92 10.78
C ASN A 168 25.35 -23.65 11.79
N VAL A 169 24.43 -24.59 11.97
CA VAL A 169 23.35 -24.43 12.96
C VAL A 169 23.83 -24.81 14.36
N HIS A 170 23.59 -23.96 15.35
CA HIS A 170 23.99 -24.16 16.74
C HIS A 170 22.78 -24.43 17.66
N SER A 171 23.01 -25.19 18.73
CA SER A 171 21.98 -25.62 19.70
C SER A 171 21.52 -24.53 20.68
N ASN A 172 22.18 -23.37 20.68
CA ASN A 172 21.85 -22.24 21.54
C ASN A 172 20.80 -21.34 20.87
N PHE A 173 20.29 -20.35 21.59
CA PHE A 173 19.32 -19.39 21.07
C PHE A 173 19.92 -17.98 20.86
N PHE A 174 19.42 -17.25 19.86
CA PHE A 174 19.61 -15.81 19.69
C PHE A 174 18.33 -15.11 20.12
N VAL A 175 18.37 -14.35 21.21
CA VAL A 175 17.19 -13.70 21.79
C VAL A 175 16.94 -12.38 21.08
N VAL A 176 15.95 -12.37 20.18
CA VAL A 176 15.59 -11.20 19.39
C VAL A 176 15.02 -10.12 20.29
N GLN A 177 15.69 -8.97 20.31
CA GLN A 177 15.27 -7.83 21.13
C GLN A 177 13.98 -7.19 20.57
N ASP A 178 13.16 -6.62 21.46
CA ASP A 178 11.92 -5.90 21.13
C ASP A 178 12.18 -4.49 20.55
N THR A 179 13.11 -4.41 19.61
CA THR A 179 13.56 -3.19 18.95
C THR A 179 13.69 -3.42 17.45
N ARG A 180 13.64 -2.33 16.68
CA ARG A 180 13.87 -2.32 15.23
C ARG A 180 15.25 -2.93 14.91
N GLU A 181 16.23 -2.54 15.71
CA GLU A 181 17.61 -3.00 15.67
C GLU A 181 17.70 -4.51 15.91
N GLY A 182 16.98 -5.05 16.91
CA GLY A 182 16.94 -6.48 17.19
C GLY A 182 16.39 -7.32 16.03
N TRP A 183 15.37 -6.82 15.33
CA TRP A 183 14.82 -7.48 14.14
C TRP A 183 15.85 -7.47 12.99
N VAL A 184 16.50 -6.33 12.73
CA VAL A 184 17.56 -6.18 11.70
C VAL A 184 18.80 -7.02 12.01
N ASP A 185 19.18 -7.12 13.29
CA ASP A 185 20.33 -7.89 13.76
C ASP A 185 20.07 -9.40 13.70
N SER A 186 18.84 -9.85 13.97
CA SER A 186 18.46 -11.26 13.78
C SER A 186 18.44 -11.67 12.31
N LEU A 187 17.97 -10.81 11.40
CA LEU A 187 18.14 -11.01 9.96
C LEU A 187 19.62 -11.04 9.56
N ARG A 188 20.48 -10.18 10.14
CA ARG A 188 21.93 -10.21 9.87
C ARG A 188 22.55 -11.55 10.25
N VAL A 189 22.28 -12.02 11.46
CA VAL A 189 22.80 -13.30 11.99
C VAL A 189 22.36 -14.47 11.12
N LEU A 190 21.13 -14.45 10.61
CA LEU A 190 20.65 -15.45 9.65
C LEU A 190 21.43 -15.38 8.32
N LEU A 191 21.42 -14.22 7.66
CA LEU A 191 22.00 -14.05 6.33
C LEU A 191 23.51 -14.29 6.32
N ASP A 192 24.26 -13.73 7.28
CA ASP A 192 25.72 -13.87 7.32
C ASP A 192 26.18 -15.29 7.70
N ALA A 193 25.32 -16.16 8.27
CA ALA A 193 25.63 -17.58 8.44
C ALA A 193 25.78 -18.33 7.11
N TYR A 194 25.03 -17.94 6.07
CA TYR A 194 25.19 -18.48 4.70
C TYR A 194 26.48 -18.04 4.00
N THR A 195 27.35 -17.27 4.66
CA THR A 195 28.75 -17.08 4.23
C THR A 195 29.67 -18.26 4.59
N GLY A 196 29.20 -19.22 5.40
CA GLY A 196 29.99 -20.36 5.87
C GLY A 196 31.06 -20.02 6.93
N LYS A 197 31.36 -18.73 7.14
CA LYS A 197 32.28 -18.23 8.19
C LYS A 197 31.66 -18.31 9.58
N TRP A 198 30.35 -18.19 9.64
CA TRP A 198 29.58 -18.04 10.88
C TRP A 198 28.55 -19.17 10.99
N GLY A 199 28.09 -19.42 12.21
CA GLY A 199 26.89 -20.19 12.47
C GLY A 199 25.77 -19.30 13.01
N TYR A 200 24.53 -19.80 12.98
CA TYR A 200 23.42 -19.15 13.66
C TYR A 200 22.79 -20.06 14.72
N ASN A 201 22.39 -19.41 15.81
CA ASN A 201 21.58 -19.99 16.87
C ASN A 201 20.10 -20.04 16.42
N SER A 202 19.29 -20.90 17.03
CA SER A 202 17.84 -20.83 16.85
C SER A 202 17.30 -19.49 17.37
N PHE A 203 16.34 -18.86 16.69
CA PHE A 203 15.82 -17.56 17.13
C PHE A 203 14.79 -17.71 18.25
N ASP A 204 15.00 -17.02 19.37
CA ASP A 204 14.02 -16.85 20.44
C ASP A 204 13.36 -15.47 20.30
N TYR A 205 12.05 -15.48 20.11
CA TYR A 205 11.22 -14.30 19.87
C TYR A 205 10.44 -13.86 21.13
N SER A 206 10.66 -14.52 22.28
CA SER A 206 9.86 -14.38 23.50
C SER A 206 9.83 -12.96 24.10
N GLN A 207 10.79 -12.12 23.77
CA GLN A 207 10.85 -10.72 24.22
C GLN A 207 10.02 -9.76 23.35
N ILE A 208 9.70 -10.13 22.10
CA ILE A 208 8.98 -9.25 21.16
C ILE A 208 7.54 -9.03 21.63
N ARG A 209 7.12 -7.77 21.67
CA ARG A 209 5.80 -7.35 22.17
C ARG A 209 4.65 -7.99 21.37
N PRO A 210 3.61 -8.55 22.02
CA PRO A 210 2.42 -9.08 21.36
C PRO A 210 1.75 -8.16 20.32
N ILE A 211 0.95 -8.78 19.45
CA ILE A 211 0.08 -8.09 18.49
C ILE A 211 -0.92 -7.16 19.21
N GLY A 212 -1.34 -6.09 18.55
CA GLY A 212 -2.35 -5.15 19.06
C GLY A 212 -1.84 -4.12 20.07
N ILE A 213 -0.62 -4.28 20.61
CA ILE A 213 -0.02 -3.30 21.53
C ILE A 213 0.27 -1.98 20.79
N PRO A 214 -0.24 -0.82 21.26
CA PRO A 214 0.05 0.47 20.63
C PRO A 214 1.54 0.80 20.60
N LEU A 215 2.06 1.16 19.42
CA LEU A 215 3.46 1.57 19.29
C LEU A 215 3.60 3.01 19.75
N LYS A 216 4.20 3.22 20.94
CA LYS A 216 4.35 4.51 21.65
C LYS A 216 4.78 5.70 20.76
N THR A 217 5.55 5.43 19.72
CA THR A 217 6.23 6.41 18.86
C THR A 217 5.74 6.42 17.42
N PHE A 218 5.21 5.29 16.92
CA PHE A 218 4.67 5.15 15.56
C PHE A 218 3.15 5.36 15.50
N GLY A 219 2.43 5.34 16.63
CA GLY A 219 0.99 5.06 16.59
C GLY A 219 0.71 3.70 15.93
N GLY A 220 -0.55 3.43 15.58
CA GLY A 220 -0.94 2.09 15.14
C GLY A 220 -0.63 1.03 16.22
N VAL A 221 -0.48 -0.22 15.81
CA VAL A 221 -0.29 -1.36 16.72
C VAL A 221 0.80 -2.31 16.23
N SER A 222 1.44 -3.01 17.18
CA SER A 222 2.35 -4.12 16.90
C SER A 222 1.65 -5.24 16.11
N SER A 223 2.40 -5.93 15.24
CA SER A 223 2.02 -7.19 14.60
C SER A 223 2.32 -8.43 15.47
N GLY A 224 3.07 -8.28 16.55
CA GLY A 224 3.73 -9.41 17.19
C GLY A 224 4.92 -9.96 16.37
N PRO A 225 5.54 -11.05 16.82
CA PRO A 225 6.72 -11.63 16.15
C PRO A 225 6.41 -12.39 14.85
N GLY A 226 5.14 -12.68 14.54
CA GLY A 226 4.72 -13.53 13.43
C GLY A 226 5.37 -13.19 12.07
N PRO A 227 5.35 -11.93 11.61
CA PRO A 227 6.00 -11.53 10.36
C PRO A 227 7.51 -11.79 10.31
N LEU A 228 8.22 -11.66 11.44
CA LEU A 228 9.66 -11.91 11.52
C LEU A 228 9.99 -13.41 11.49
N ILE A 229 9.18 -14.21 12.19
CA ILE A 229 9.29 -15.68 12.18
C ILE A 229 9.12 -16.19 10.74
N GLU A 230 8.13 -15.66 10.02
CA GLU A 230 7.89 -15.99 8.61
C GLU A 230 9.03 -15.50 7.71
N LEU A 231 9.53 -14.26 7.91
CA LEU A 231 10.68 -13.74 7.17
C LEU A 231 11.89 -14.67 7.27
N HIS A 232 12.30 -15.02 8.49
CA HIS A 232 13.43 -15.94 8.71
C HIS A 232 13.19 -17.30 8.04
N LYS A 233 12.00 -17.88 8.18
CA LYS A 233 11.63 -19.15 7.54
C LYS A 233 11.72 -19.09 6.01
N LYS A 234 11.17 -18.05 5.39
CA LYS A 234 11.15 -17.91 3.92
C LYS A 234 12.55 -17.58 3.39
N VAL A 235 13.36 -16.80 4.11
CA VAL A 235 14.78 -16.53 3.77
C VAL A 235 15.63 -17.79 3.80
N ILE A 236 15.46 -18.66 4.81
CA ILE A 236 16.08 -20.01 4.85
C ILE A 236 15.68 -20.81 3.60
N GLN A 237 14.38 -20.92 3.32
CA GLN A 237 13.85 -21.64 2.16
C GLN A 237 14.29 -21.10 0.79
N VAL A 238 14.70 -19.83 0.73
CA VAL A 238 15.26 -19.20 -0.48
C VAL A 238 16.76 -19.51 -0.59
N LEU A 239 17.54 -19.30 0.47
CA LEU A 239 19.00 -19.51 0.45
C LEU A 239 19.41 -20.98 0.39
N ASP A 240 18.66 -21.89 1.04
CA ASP A 240 18.94 -23.33 1.01
C ASP A 240 18.95 -23.90 -0.43
N LYS A 241 18.11 -23.36 -1.32
CA LYS A 241 18.05 -23.74 -2.74
C LYS A 241 19.26 -23.29 -3.55
N ASN A 242 20.00 -22.28 -3.06
CA ASN A 242 21.18 -21.73 -3.71
C ASN A 242 22.50 -22.29 -3.13
N ILE A 243 22.47 -23.15 -2.10
CA ILE A 243 23.68 -23.71 -1.47
C ILE A 243 24.61 -24.37 -2.51
N GLY A 244 25.89 -23.97 -2.49
CA GLY A 244 26.92 -24.42 -3.43
C GLY A 244 26.90 -23.69 -4.78
N ALA A 245 25.90 -22.85 -5.05
CA ALA A 245 25.74 -22.07 -6.27
C ALA A 245 25.92 -20.56 -6.00
N PRO A 246 26.14 -19.74 -7.05
CA PRO A 246 26.04 -18.29 -6.93
C PRO A 246 24.63 -17.84 -6.55
N ILE A 247 24.53 -16.74 -5.80
CA ILE A 247 23.25 -16.04 -5.59
C ILE A 247 22.72 -15.50 -6.92
N THR A 248 21.43 -15.72 -7.23
CA THR A 248 20.83 -15.28 -8.50
C THR A 248 20.08 -13.95 -8.34
N VAL A 249 19.64 -13.39 -9.46
CA VAL A 249 18.78 -12.20 -9.48
C VAL A 249 17.49 -12.47 -8.71
N THR A 250 16.85 -13.62 -8.95
CA THR A 250 15.65 -14.07 -8.21
C THR A 250 15.91 -14.10 -6.71
N THR A 251 17.01 -14.74 -6.25
CA THR A 251 17.34 -14.85 -4.82
C THR A 251 17.45 -13.47 -4.13
N ILE A 252 18.09 -12.49 -4.79
CA ILE A 252 18.21 -11.12 -4.26
C ILE A 252 16.83 -10.46 -4.15
N VAL A 253 16.03 -10.49 -5.23
CA VAL A 253 14.73 -9.81 -5.27
C VAL A 253 13.72 -10.50 -4.34
N ASP A 254 13.75 -11.82 -4.20
CA ASP A 254 12.93 -12.59 -3.25
C ASP A 254 13.18 -12.15 -1.81
N ILE A 255 14.44 -12.08 -1.36
CA ILE A 255 14.77 -11.67 0.02
C ILE A 255 14.33 -10.23 0.28
N MET A 256 14.59 -9.32 -0.65
CA MET A 256 14.14 -7.92 -0.56
C MET A 256 12.61 -7.81 -0.53
N ASN A 257 11.89 -8.60 -1.34
CA ASN A 257 10.44 -8.63 -1.34
C ASN A 257 9.85 -9.26 -0.06
N LEU A 258 10.49 -10.29 0.49
CA LEU A 258 10.11 -10.89 1.78
C LEU A 258 10.30 -9.91 2.94
N ILE A 259 11.35 -9.09 2.91
CA ILE A 259 11.56 -7.98 3.85
C ILE A 259 10.43 -6.94 3.71
N GLY A 260 10.09 -6.56 2.49
CA GLY A 260 8.93 -5.70 2.21
C GLY A 260 7.62 -6.31 2.76
N LYS A 261 7.39 -7.60 2.52
CA LYS A 261 6.22 -8.34 3.03
C LYS A 261 6.22 -8.37 4.57
N CYS A 262 7.36 -8.55 5.21
CA CYS A 262 7.51 -8.53 6.67
C CYS A 262 7.14 -7.16 7.26
N VAL A 263 7.66 -6.07 6.69
CA VAL A 263 7.38 -4.71 7.19
C VAL A 263 5.92 -4.30 6.92
N VAL A 264 5.36 -4.66 5.77
CA VAL A 264 3.92 -4.43 5.48
C VAL A 264 3.03 -5.30 6.38
N SER A 265 3.37 -6.58 6.58
CA SER A 265 2.71 -7.48 7.56
C SER A 265 2.94 -7.06 9.02
N GLY A 266 3.86 -6.12 9.25
CA GLY A 266 3.98 -5.34 10.47
C GLY A 266 2.67 -4.63 10.86
N ASN A 267 1.74 -4.50 9.92
CA ASN A 267 0.36 -4.12 10.12
C ASN A 267 -0.58 -5.29 9.76
N LEU A 268 -1.44 -5.67 10.72
CA LEU A 268 -2.61 -6.57 10.67
C LEU A 268 -2.87 -7.33 9.35
N ARG A 269 -2.68 -8.65 9.39
CA ARG A 269 -3.08 -9.60 8.32
C ARG A 269 -4.59 -9.94 8.36
N ARG A 270 -4.98 -10.80 7.40
CA ARG A 270 -6.35 -11.16 7.03
C ARG A 270 -6.54 -12.66 7.23
N CYS A 271 -7.52 -13.08 8.02
CA CYS A 271 -7.60 -14.46 8.57
C CYS A 271 -9.05 -14.99 8.66
N LEU A 272 -9.19 -16.29 8.88
CA LEU A 272 -10.45 -17.04 9.06
C LEU A 272 -10.46 -17.75 10.42
N PRO A 273 -11.62 -18.05 11.04
CA PRO A 273 -11.67 -18.73 12.33
C PRO A 273 -11.52 -20.25 12.26
N LYS A 274 -11.21 -20.83 13.42
CA LYS A 274 -11.24 -22.26 13.70
C LYS A 274 -12.60 -22.87 13.39
N GLY A 275 -12.61 -24.04 12.77
CA GLY A 275 -13.82 -24.72 12.31
C GLY A 275 -14.31 -24.28 10.93
N THR A 276 -13.79 -23.19 10.34
CA THR A 276 -14.12 -22.82 8.95
C THR A 276 -13.76 -23.95 8.01
N LEU A 277 -14.73 -24.40 7.20
CA LEU A 277 -14.55 -25.55 6.32
C LEU A 277 -13.90 -25.13 4.99
N VAL A 278 -12.79 -25.79 4.67
CA VAL A 278 -12.03 -25.66 3.42
C VAL A 278 -12.41 -26.79 2.49
N HIS A 279 -12.67 -26.47 1.22
CA HIS A 279 -12.94 -27.48 0.19
C HIS A 279 -11.64 -28.20 -0.20
N ALA A 280 -11.45 -29.44 0.28
CA ALA A 280 -10.38 -30.32 -0.13
C ALA A 280 -10.85 -31.35 -1.17
N GLN A 281 -9.90 -31.96 -1.89
CA GLN A 281 -10.14 -32.97 -2.95
C GLN A 281 -11.06 -34.13 -2.54
N HIS A 282 -11.11 -34.43 -1.23
CA HIS A 282 -11.87 -35.55 -0.67
C HIS A 282 -13.08 -35.10 0.18
N GLY A 283 -13.44 -33.81 0.13
CA GLY A 283 -14.55 -33.21 0.87
C GLY A 283 -14.15 -31.98 1.70
N LEU A 284 -15.09 -31.50 2.51
CA LEU A 284 -14.86 -30.39 3.44
C LEU A 284 -14.03 -30.82 4.65
N ILE A 285 -13.00 -30.06 5.00
CA ILE A 285 -12.24 -30.24 6.25
C ILE A 285 -12.10 -28.92 7.01
N PRO A 286 -12.07 -28.91 8.35
CA PRO A 286 -11.78 -27.69 9.13
C PRO A 286 -10.42 -27.10 8.78
N ILE A 287 -10.30 -25.77 8.74
CA ILE A 287 -9.06 -25.07 8.36
C ILE A 287 -7.87 -25.47 9.26
N GLU A 288 -8.09 -25.67 10.56
CA GLU A 288 -7.07 -26.15 11.50
C GLU A 288 -6.63 -27.61 11.28
N SER A 289 -7.36 -28.35 10.44
CA SER A 289 -7.05 -29.72 10.02
C SER A 289 -6.38 -29.79 8.63
N VAL A 290 -6.34 -28.68 7.88
CA VAL A 290 -5.57 -28.57 6.64
C VAL A 290 -4.07 -28.71 6.94
N LYS A 291 -3.37 -29.49 6.12
CA LYS A 291 -1.92 -29.72 6.27
C LYS A 291 -1.19 -29.43 4.96
N PRO A 292 0.12 -29.10 4.98
CA PRO A 292 0.96 -29.15 3.80
C PRO A 292 0.76 -30.48 3.05
N GLY A 293 0.52 -30.43 1.74
CA GLY A 293 0.15 -31.60 0.92
C GLY A 293 -1.36 -31.87 0.82
N THR A 294 -2.21 -31.06 1.45
CA THR A 294 -3.67 -31.15 1.26
C THR A 294 -4.07 -30.51 -0.06
N MET A 295 -4.54 -31.30 -1.02
CA MET A 295 -5.16 -30.75 -2.24
C MET A 295 -6.47 -30.03 -1.91
N VAL A 296 -6.55 -28.74 -2.22
CA VAL A 296 -7.68 -27.83 -1.96
C VAL A 296 -8.18 -27.15 -3.23
N HIS A 297 -9.45 -26.75 -3.24
CA HIS A 297 -10.07 -26.09 -4.38
C HIS A 297 -9.81 -24.57 -4.40
N THR A 298 -9.63 -24.06 -5.61
CA THR A 298 -9.34 -22.66 -5.97
C THR A 298 -10.24 -22.24 -7.13
N ALA A 299 -10.24 -20.97 -7.55
CA ALA A 299 -11.05 -20.56 -8.71
C ALA A 299 -10.58 -21.26 -10.00
N SER A 300 -9.29 -21.59 -10.07
CA SER A 300 -8.65 -22.28 -11.21
C SER A 300 -8.68 -23.81 -11.16
N GLY A 301 -9.20 -24.43 -10.09
CA GLY A 301 -9.29 -25.89 -9.93
C GLY A 301 -8.68 -26.41 -8.63
N LEU A 302 -8.16 -27.65 -8.65
CA LEU A 302 -7.48 -28.26 -7.49
C LEU A 302 -5.99 -27.88 -7.46
N ALA A 303 -5.52 -27.37 -6.31
CA ALA A 303 -4.13 -27.00 -6.07
C ALA A 303 -3.66 -27.47 -4.69
N GLU A 304 -2.34 -27.61 -4.48
CA GLU A 304 -1.79 -28.15 -3.23
C GLU A 304 -1.64 -27.04 -2.18
N CYS A 305 -2.23 -27.22 -1.00
CA CYS A 305 -1.95 -26.35 0.15
C CYS A 305 -0.51 -26.60 0.65
N ALA A 306 0.30 -25.55 0.66
CA ALA A 306 1.70 -25.60 1.10
C ALA A 306 1.88 -25.29 2.59
N GLU A 307 0.98 -24.52 3.20
CA GLU A 307 1.16 -24.03 4.57
C GLU A 307 -0.18 -23.71 5.26
N LEU A 308 -0.34 -24.17 6.51
CA LEU A 308 -1.36 -23.70 7.45
C LEU A 308 -0.68 -22.74 8.44
N LEU A 309 -1.20 -21.52 8.54
CA LEU A 309 -0.74 -20.47 9.44
C LEU A 309 -1.75 -20.31 10.58
N TYR A 310 -1.28 -20.36 11.83
CA TYR A 310 -2.08 -19.94 12.98
C TYR A 310 -1.82 -18.46 13.27
N GLN A 311 -2.88 -17.66 13.36
CA GLN A 311 -2.85 -16.20 13.44
C GLN A 311 -3.33 -15.68 14.81
N GLY A 312 -3.50 -16.58 15.79
CA GLY A 312 -3.92 -16.24 17.15
C GLY A 312 -5.42 -15.97 17.27
N SER A 313 -5.86 -15.61 18.48
CA SER A 313 -7.25 -15.23 18.73
C SER A 313 -7.54 -13.82 18.23
N GLN A 314 -8.47 -13.67 17.29
CA GLN A 314 -8.89 -12.40 16.73
C GLN A 314 -10.42 -12.26 16.78
N GLU A 315 -10.91 -11.02 16.74
CA GLU A 315 -12.34 -10.74 16.60
C GLU A 315 -12.79 -11.04 15.17
N VAL A 316 -13.91 -11.75 15.03
CA VAL A 316 -14.48 -12.15 13.74
C VAL A 316 -15.90 -11.63 13.57
N ILE A 317 -16.26 -11.44 12.32
CA ILE A 317 -17.60 -11.09 11.87
C ILE A 317 -18.22 -12.28 11.14
N THR A 318 -19.52 -12.45 11.28
CA THR A 318 -20.29 -13.45 10.55
C THR A 318 -20.83 -12.80 9.27
N ILE A 319 -20.47 -13.37 8.13
CA ILE A 319 -20.95 -13.03 6.79
C ILE A 319 -22.16 -13.93 6.52
N CYS A 320 -23.32 -13.31 6.41
CA CYS A 320 -24.59 -13.96 6.10
C CYS A 320 -24.85 -13.85 4.58
N THR A 321 -25.28 -14.94 3.97
CA THR A 321 -25.72 -15.00 2.58
C THR A 321 -27.12 -15.60 2.46
N GLU A 322 -27.62 -15.80 1.25
CA GLU A 322 -28.88 -16.51 1.01
C GLU A 322 -28.76 -18.04 1.14
N LEU A 323 -27.54 -18.60 1.22
CA LEU A 323 -27.31 -20.03 1.43
C LEU A 323 -26.82 -20.41 2.85
N GLY A 324 -26.36 -19.45 3.66
CA GLY A 324 -25.93 -19.73 5.03
C GLY A 324 -25.18 -18.59 5.70
N GLU A 325 -24.39 -18.94 6.72
CA GLU A 325 -23.53 -18.02 7.47
C GLU A 325 -22.14 -18.63 7.62
N PHE A 326 -21.09 -17.80 7.44
CA PHE A 326 -19.71 -18.18 7.74
C PHE A 326 -18.99 -17.03 8.43
N GLU A 327 -17.92 -17.32 9.18
CA GLU A 327 -17.19 -16.30 9.93
C GLU A 327 -15.81 -16.00 9.32
N CYS A 328 -15.35 -14.76 9.45
CA CYS A 328 -14.02 -14.31 9.00
C CYS A 328 -13.58 -13.06 9.77
N THR A 329 -12.27 -12.74 9.78
CA THR A 329 -11.84 -11.41 10.29
C THR A 329 -12.31 -10.31 9.35
N GLU A 330 -12.64 -9.13 9.88
CA GLU A 330 -13.21 -8.01 9.11
C GLU A 330 -12.45 -7.69 7.81
N LYS A 331 -11.12 -7.72 7.87
CA LYS A 331 -10.25 -7.34 6.75
C LYS A 331 -10.03 -8.47 5.73
N HIS A 332 -10.50 -9.69 6.01
CA HIS A 332 -10.49 -10.80 5.05
C HIS A 332 -11.15 -10.36 3.74
N LYS A 333 -10.65 -10.77 2.57
CA LYS A 333 -11.22 -10.35 1.28
C LYS A 333 -12.03 -11.47 0.64
N ILE A 334 -13.02 -11.10 -0.17
CA ILE A 334 -14.11 -11.96 -0.62
C ILE A 334 -14.43 -11.69 -2.10
N ALA A 335 -14.75 -12.77 -2.82
CA ALA A 335 -15.39 -12.80 -4.13
C ALA A 335 -16.64 -11.93 -4.21
N VAL A 336 -16.69 -10.87 -5.02
CA VAL A 336 -17.97 -10.23 -5.41
C VAL A 336 -18.06 -10.12 -6.93
N MET A 337 -19.18 -10.56 -7.49
CA MET A 337 -19.45 -10.61 -8.93
C MET A 337 -19.60 -9.19 -9.49
N ASP A 338 -19.03 -8.93 -10.67
CA ASP A 338 -19.16 -7.65 -11.36
C ASP A 338 -19.42 -7.83 -12.88
N SER A 339 -19.38 -6.72 -13.64
CA SER A 339 -19.60 -6.72 -15.10
C SER A 339 -18.48 -7.36 -15.92
N HIS A 340 -17.33 -7.66 -15.32
CA HIS A 340 -16.14 -8.23 -15.96
C HIS A 340 -15.84 -9.67 -15.51
N GLY A 341 -16.53 -10.13 -14.46
CA GLY A 341 -16.33 -11.41 -13.80
C GLY A 341 -16.51 -11.21 -12.30
N TYR A 342 -15.42 -10.91 -11.61
CA TYR A 342 -15.44 -10.67 -10.17
C TYR A 342 -14.32 -9.74 -9.70
N THR A 343 -14.52 -9.15 -8.53
CA THR A 343 -13.67 -8.13 -7.93
C THR A 343 -13.49 -8.31 -6.42
N TRP A 344 -12.57 -7.54 -5.83
CA TRP A 344 -12.07 -7.71 -4.45
C TRP A 344 -12.62 -6.73 -3.43
N LYS A 345 -13.56 -7.18 -2.60
CA LYS A 345 -13.97 -6.47 -1.37
C LYS A 345 -13.40 -7.15 -0.13
N MET A 346 -13.13 -6.41 0.95
CA MET A 346 -13.04 -6.96 2.31
C MET A 346 -14.39 -7.49 2.79
N ALA A 347 -14.40 -8.23 3.90
CA ALA A 347 -15.58 -8.79 4.52
C ALA A 347 -16.39 -7.71 5.25
N CYS A 348 -15.68 -6.79 5.91
CA CYS A 348 -16.19 -5.45 6.22
C CYS A 348 -16.16 -4.50 5.01
N GLU A 349 -16.26 -5.02 3.78
CA GLU A 349 -16.65 -4.28 2.58
C GLU A 349 -17.82 -4.97 1.81
N LEU A 350 -18.54 -5.92 2.42
CA LEU A 350 -19.69 -6.61 1.80
C LEU A 350 -21.05 -5.96 2.08
N LEU A 351 -21.97 -6.03 1.11
CA LEU A 351 -23.22 -5.27 1.09
C LEU A 351 -24.45 -6.08 0.70
N PRO A 352 -25.63 -5.89 1.33
CA PRO A 352 -26.85 -6.62 0.98
C PRO A 352 -27.23 -6.42 -0.50
N GLY A 353 -27.10 -7.48 -1.30
CA GLY A 353 -27.26 -7.42 -2.77
C GLY A 353 -25.96 -7.51 -3.58
N ASP A 354 -24.80 -7.50 -2.94
CA ASP A 354 -23.59 -8.11 -3.49
C ASP A 354 -23.86 -9.58 -3.78
N HIS A 355 -23.20 -10.10 -4.81
CA HIS A 355 -23.28 -11.51 -5.16
C HIS A 355 -21.90 -12.11 -4.98
N LEU A 356 -21.73 -12.91 -3.94
CA LEU A 356 -20.49 -13.60 -3.65
C LEU A 356 -20.18 -14.65 -4.73
N VAL A 357 -18.91 -15.00 -4.90
CA VAL A 357 -18.40 -15.65 -6.12
C VAL A 357 -17.87 -17.05 -5.86
N PHE A 358 -18.50 -18.04 -6.50
CA PHE A 358 -18.19 -19.47 -6.32
C PHE A 358 -17.96 -20.12 -7.67
N PRO A 359 -16.89 -20.90 -7.86
CA PRO A 359 -16.77 -21.75 -9.04
C PRO A 359 -17.90 -22.80 -9.08
N GLU A 360 -18.62 -22.89 -10.21
CA GLU A 360 -19.69 -23.91 -10.40
C GLU A 360 -19.19 -25.34 -10.12
N HIS A 361 -17.89 -25.61 -10.32
CA HIS A 361 -17.27 -26.92 -10.11
C HIS A 361 -17.24 -27.38 -8.63
N ILE A 362 -17.49 -26.48 -7.68
CA ILE A 362 -17.50 -26.77 -6.23
C ILE A 362 -18.92 -27.02 -5.70
N VAL A 363 -19.94 -26.55 -6.41
CA VAL A 363 -21.37 -26.74 -6.06
C VAL A 363 -21.87 -28.16 -6.43
N SER A 364 -21.00 -29.00 -7.00
CA SER A 364 -21.24 -30.44 -7.16
C SER A 364 -21.07 -31.17 -5.82
N GLY A 365 -22.14 -31.23 -5.03
CA GLY A 365 -22.15 -31.77 -3.68
C GLY A 365 -21.46 -33.13 -3.53
N THR A 366 -20.43 -33.18 -2.70
CA THR A 366 -19.58 -34.37 -2.50
C THR A 366 -20.34 -35.48 -1.77
N VAL A 367 -20.28 -36.70 -2.29
CA VAL A 367 -20.85 -37.89 -1.64
C VAL A 367 -19.99 -38.29 -0.45
N MET A 368 -20.48 -38.07 0.78
CA MET A 368 -19.86 -38.64 1.98
C MET A 368 -20.23 -40.11 2.14
N THR A 369 -19.26 -40.97 2.44
CA THR A 369 -19.48 -42.38 2.79
C THR A 369 -19.65 -42.54 4.31
N LEU A 370 -20.12 -43.71 4.77
CA LEU A 370 -20.27 -43.97 6.21
C LEU A 370 -18.94 -43.86 6.96
N ASP A 371 -17.83 -44.23 6.32
CA ASP A 371 -16.49 -44.26 6.91
C ASP A 371 -16.07 -42.87 7.44
N THR A 372 -16.51 -41.79 6.76
CA THR A 372 -16.25 -40.40 7.18
C THR A 372 -17.01 -40.03 8.47
N ILE A 373 -18.15 -40.67 8.74
CA ILE A 373 -19.00 -40.37 9.90
C ILE A 373 -18.41 -41.00 11.18
N GLU A 374 -17.83 -42.20 11.08
CA GLU A 374 -17.23 -42.87 12.24
C GLU A 374 -16.03 -42.10 12.81
N SER A 375 -15.28 -41.37 11.97
CA SER A 375 -14.17 -40.51 12.42
C SER A 375 -14.58 -39.28 13.24
N PHE A 376 -15.86 -38.88 13.26
CA PHE A 376 -16.31 -37.67 13.99
C PHE A 376 -16.80 -37.92 15.44
N GLY A 377 -16.80 -39.18 15.91
CA GLY A 377 -16.57 -39.48 17.34
C GLY A 377 -17.55 -38.93 18.40
N MET A 378 -18.85 -38.75 18.10
CA MET A 378 -19.84 -38.32 19.11
C MET A 378 -21.04 -39.30 19.24
N ILE A 379 -21.06 -40.09 20.33
CA ILE A 379 -22.22 -40.91 20.73
C ILE A 379 -22.50 -40.79 22.24
N GLY A 380 -23.56 -40.05 22.59
CA GLY A 380 -24.18 -40.02 23.93
C GLY A 380 -23.48 -39.13 24.99
N ARG A 381 -24.16 -38.73 26.08
CA ARG A 381 -25.53 -39.02 26.54
C ARG A 381 -26.19 -37.78 27.21
N LEU A 382 -27.52 -37.82 27.29
CA LEU A 382 -28.40 -36.86 27.98
C LEU A 382 -28.30 -36.89 29.52
N SER A 383 -28.44 -35.73 30.16
CA SER A 383 -29.26 -35.53 31.39
C SER A 383 -29.37 -34.06 31.82
N GLY A 384 -30.59 -33.51 31.98
CA GLY A 384 -30.82 -32.38 32.92
C GLY A 384 -31.63 -31.14 32.45
N ASN A 385 -32.96 -31.23 32.46
CA ASN A 385 -33.91 -30.13 32.72
C ASN A 385 -33.90 -28.85 31.84
N ILE A 386 -34.40 -28.98 30.61
CA ILE A 386 -35.52 -28.21 30.04
C ILE A 386 -35.62 -26.71 30.43
N SER A 387 -35.29 -25.83 29.48
CA SER A 387 -35.99 -24.57 29.25
C SER A 387 -36.49 -24.54 27.79
N LYS A 388 -37.79 -24.27 27.58
CA LYS A 388 -38.47 -24.63 26.34
C LYS A 388 -38.30 -23.60 25.22
N GLY A 389 -37.84 -24.06 24.07
CA GLY A 389 -37.86 -23.36 22.79
C GLY A 389 -37.46 -24.29 21.64
N VAL A 390 -36.23 -24.81 21.70
CA VAL A 390 -35.60 -25.57 20.60
C VAL A 390 -35.80 -27.09 20.69
N GLU A 391 -35.90 -27.66 21.90
CA GLU A 391 -36.08 -29.11 22.11
C GLU A 391 -37.42 -29.63 21.55
N VAL A 392 -38.48 -28.81 21.56
CA VAL A 392 -39.81 -29.21 21.08
C VAL A 392 -39.79 -29.42 19.57
N ILE A 393 -39.20 -28.50 18.81
CA ILE A 393 -39.08 -28.60 17.35
C ILE A 393 -38.25 -29.83 16.97
N ASN A 394 -37.06 -30.01 17.58
CA ASN A 394 -36.20 -31.15 17.27
C ASN A 394 -36.84 -32.50 17.66
N SER A 395 -37.50 -32.60 18.82
CA SER A 395 -38.17 -33.86 19.22
C SER A 395 -39.39 -34.19 18.34
N MET A 396 -40.10 -33.18 17.83
CA MET A 396 -41.20 -33.38 16.88
C MET A 396 -40.67 -33.78 15.49
N PHE A 397 -39.56 -33.18 15.05
CA PHE A 397 -38.82 -33.55 13.84
C PHE A 397 -38.29 -34.99 13.89
N ASP A 398 -37.62 -35.38 14.98
CA ASP A 398 -37.12 -36.74 15.22
C ASP A 398 -38.24 -37.79 15.26
N TYR A 399 -39.41 -37.43 15.79
CA TYR A 399 -40.60 -38.29 15.79
C TYR A 399 -41.17 -38.48 14.38
N LEU A 400 -41.35 -37.38 13.64
CA LEU A 400 -41.85 -37.39 12.27
C LEU A 400 -40.92 -38.17 11.33
N ILE A 401 -39.60 -37.97 11.44
CA ILE A 401 -38.62 -38.69 10.62
C ILE A 401 -38.61 -40.20 10.91
N LYS A 402 -38.82 -40.61 12.16
CA LYS A 402 -38.99 -42.05 12.50
C LYS A 402 -40.26 -42.68 11.93
N ASP A 403 -41.20 -41.90 11.41
CA ASP A 403 -42.36 -42.38 10.68
C ASP A 403 -42.19 -42.25 9.15
N PHE A 404 -41.59 -41.15 8.67
CA PHE A 404 -41.28 -40.96 7.24
C PHE A 404 -40.25 -41.97 6.71
N CYS A 405 -39.16 -42.24 7.44
CA CYS A 405 -38.17 -43.24 7.02
C CYS A 405 -38.75 -44.66 6.99
N LYS A 406 -39.74 -44.99 7.83
CA LYS A 406 -40.47 -46.28 7.76
C LYS A 406 -41.35 -46.40 6.51
N LYS A 407 -41.76 -45.28 5.93
CA LYS A 407 -42.52 -45.18 4.68
C LYS A 407 -41.59 -45.01 3.46
N GLY A 408 -40.29 -45.24 3.62
CA GLY A 408 -39.30 -45.20 2.54
C GLY A 408 -38.81 -43.80 2.17
N LEU A 409 -39.13 -42.77 2.95
CA LEU A 409 -38.65 -41.41 2.68
C LEU A 409 -37.20 -41.23 3.11
N TYR A 410 -36.35 -40.82 2.17
CA TYR A 410 -34.97 -40.41 2.47
C TYR A 410 -34.95 -38.93 2.86
N VAL A 411 -34.53 -38.62 4.09
CA VAL A 411 -34.31 -37.24 4.54
C VAL A 411 -32.82 -36.91 4.40
N PRO A 412 -32.44 -35.85 3.65
CA PRO A 412 -31.04 -35.52 3.45
C PRO A 412 -30.33 -35.15 4.76
N THR A 413 -29.10 -35.63 4.94
CA THR A 413 -28.29 -35.42 6.16
C THR A 413 -28.14 -33.95 6.54
N LEU A 414 -28.09 -33.04 5.56
CA LEU A 414 -28.02 -31.60 5.79
C LEU A 414 -29.23 -31.07 6.60
N VAL A 415 -30.43 -31.64 6.40
CA VAL A 415 -31.63 -31.27 7.15
C VAL A 415 -31.63 -31.93 8.55
N LEU A 416 -31.04 -33.13 8.68
CA LEU A 416 -30.90 -33.81 9.98
C LEU A 416 -30.00 -33.01 10.94
N ILE A 417 -28.89 -32.48 10.44
CA ILE A 417 -27.91 -31.69 11.21
C ILE A 417 -28.23 -30.18 11.22
N GLY A 418 -29.15 -29.72 10.36
CA GLY A 418 -29.52 -28.31 10.23
C GLY A 418 -30.17 -27.72 11.48
N SER A 419 -30.27 -26.38 11.49
CA SER A 419 -30.90 -25.62 12.57
C SER A 419 -32.42 -25.91 12.66
N PRO A 420 -33.09 -25.51 13.76
CA PRO A 420 -34.55 -25.66 13.88
C PRO A 420 -35.32 -25.03 12.72
N GLU A 421 -34.84 -23.91 12.18
CA GLU A 421 -35.44 -23.15 11.10
C GLU A 421 -35.31 -23.90 9.76
N VAL A 422 -34.14 -24.49 9.47
CA VAL A 422 -33.94 -25.38 8.29
C VAL A 422 -34.87 -26.58 8.36
N LYS A 423 -35.03 -27.16 9.56
CA LYS A 423 -35.92 -28.29 9.83
C LYS A 423 -37.40 -27.91 9.67
N GLU A 424 -37.78 -26.73 10.14
CA GLU A 424 -39.12 -26.17 10.02
C GLU A 424 -39.47 -25.82 8.56
N SER A 425 -38.57 -25.17 7.81
CA SER A 425 -38.75 -24.92 6.37
C SER A 425 -38.91 -26.22 5.57
N TYR A 426 -38.14 -27.27 5.89
CA TYR A 426 -38.28 -28.57 5.24
C TYR A 426 -39.62 -29.25 5.57
N LEU A 427 -40.08 -29.20 6.82
CA LEU A 427 -41.41 -29.71 7.20
C LEU A 427 -42.55 -28.91 6.54
N ASN A 428 -42.44 -27.59 6.49
CA ASN A 428 -43.44 -26.72 5.85
C ASN A 428 -43.50 -26.98 4.33
N GLY A 429 -42.36 -27.12 3.66
CA GLY A 429 -42.32 -27.50 2.25
C GLY A 429 -42.94 -28.89 1.97
N LEU A 430 -42.74 -29.87 2.86
CA LEU A 430 -43.42 -31.18 2.78
C LEU A 430 -44.94 -31.09 3.04
N TYR A 431 -45.39 -30.12 3.83
CA TYR A 431 -46.81 -29.92 4.17
C TYR A 431 -47.57 -29.18 3.06
N GLU A 432 -47.01 -28.06 2.55
CA GLU A 432 -47.60 -27.26 1.49
C GLU A 432 -47.70 -28.03 0.16
N THR A 433 -46.67 -28.82 -0.19
CA THR A 433 -46.66 -29.57 -1.46
C THR A 433 -47.66 -30.72 -1.52
N ASN A 434 -48.30 -31.11 -0.41
CA ASN A 434 -49.12 -32.33 -0.31
C ASN A 434 -50.49 -32.11 0.36
N HIS A 435 -51.22 -31.05 -0.06
CA HIS A 435 -52.57 -30.72 0.39
C HIS A 435 -53.51 -31.94 0.55
N ASN A 436 -53.64 -32.43 1.79
CA ASN A 436 -54.58 -33.47 2.24
C ASN A 436 -54.57 -34.79 1.42
N LYS A 437 -53.39 -35.35 1.12
CA LYS A 437 -53.25 -36.75 0.69
C LYS A 437 -52.16 -37.48 1.48
N THR A 438 -52.28 -38.81 1.58
CA THR A 438 -51.35 -39.64 2.36
C THR A 438 -49.96 -39.68 1.71
N PHE A 439 -48.93 -39.92 2.54
CA PHE A 439 -47.52 -39.80 2.17
C PHE A 439 -47.00 -40.87 1.18
N ASP A 440 -47.87 -41.72 0.64
CA ASP A 440 -47.50 -42.94 -0.09
C ASP A 440 -47.15 -42.71 -1.58
N SER A 441 -47.05 -41.45 -2.04
CA SER A 441 -46.67 -41.10 -3.41
C SER A 441 -46.00 -39.72 -3.53
N ILE A 442 -44.91 -39.50 -2.79
CA ILE A 442 -44.15 -38.24 -2.89
C ILE A 442 -43.28 -38.24 -4.16
N ASP A 443 -43.47 -37.23 -5.00
CA ASP A 443 -42.76 -37.05 -6.28
C ASP A 443 -41.30 -36.62 -6.04
N PHE A 444 -40.36 -37.54 -6.23
CA PHE A 444 -38.91 -37.32 -6.05
C PHE A 444 -38.38 -36.12 -6.84
N ALA A 445 -38.94 -35.83 -8.02
CA ALA A 445 -38.53 -34.65 -8.80
C ALA A 445 -38.88 -33.34 -8.07
N LYS A 446 -40.00 -33.31 -7.34
CA LYS A 446 -40.43 -32.15 -6.53
C LYS A 446 -39.75 -32.09 -5.18
N GLN A 447 -39.41 -33.23 -4.56
CA GLN A 447 -38.56 -33.27 -3.36
C GLN A 447 -37.21 -32.59 -3.64
N LEU A 448 -36.56 -32.97 -4.75
CA LEU A 448 -35.29 -32.39 -5.16
C LEU A 448 -35.45 -30.90 -5.52
N GLN A 449 -36.52 -30.53 -6.23
CA GLN A 449 -36.78 -29.14 -6.59
C GLN A 449 -37.08 -28.25 -5.37
N ALA A 450 -37.75 -28.76 -4.34
CA ALA A 450 -37.96 -28.05 -3.07
C ALA A 450 -36.64 -27.88 -2.30
N LEU A 451 -35.83 -28.94 -2.18
CA LEU A 451 -34.52 -28.90 -1.54
C LEU A 451 -33.58 -27.89 -2.21
N HIS A 452 -33.53 -27.87 -3.54
CA HIS A 452 -32.71 -26.90 -4.30
C HIS A 452 -33.31 -25.49 -4.33
N ALA A 453 -34.63 -25.32 -4.13
CA ALA A 453 -35.23 -24.01 -3.93
C ALA A 453 -34.88 -23.42 -2.55
N SER A 454 -34.85 -24.24 -1.49
CA SER A 454 -34.26 -23.85 -0.19
C SER A 454 -32.73 -23.68 -0.21
N LEU A 455 -32.10 -23.99 -1.34
CA LEU A 455 -30.66 -23.77 -1.61
C LEU A 455 -30.46 -22.88 -2.87
N GLY A 456 -31.43 -22.02 -3.18
CA GLY A 456 -31.29 -20.89 -4.12
C GLY A 456 -31.19 -21.18 -5.63
N GLN A 457 -31.29 -22.43 -6.12
CA GLN A 457 -30.96 -22.74 -7.52
C GLN A 457 -32.16 -23.10 -8.44
N PRO A 458 -32.35 -22.40 -9.58
CA PRO A 458 -33.38 -22.71 -10.57
C PRO A 458 -32.92 -23.74 -11.62
N VAL A 459 -33.68 -24.83 -11.78
CA VAL A 459 -33.44 -25.90 -12.78
C VAL A 459 -34.70 -26.25 -13.57
N LYS A 460 -34.53 -26.68 -14.83
CA LYS A 460 -35.63 -27.10 -15.70
C LYS A 460 -35.63 -28.62 -15.92
N LEU A 461 -36.80 -29.24 -15.75
CA LEU A 461 -37.03 -30.64 -16.07
C LEU A 461 -37.27 -30.81 -17.57
N ILE A 462 -36.57 -31.74 -18.21
CA ILE A 462 -36.84 -32.20 -19.57
C ILE A 462 -37.14 -33.71 -19.52
N LYS A 463 -38.25 -34.11 -20.15
CA LYS A 463 -38.80 -35.47 -20.04
C LYS A 463 -39.06 -36.03 -21.43
N ASN A 464 -38.26 -37.02 -21.82
CA ASN A 464 -38.48 -37.83 -23.00
C ASN A 464 -39.03 -39.21 -22.56
N GLU A 465 -39.64 -39.95 -23.47
CA GLU A 465 -40.51 -41.09 -23.14
C GLU A 465 -39.85 -42.18 -22.27
N ASN A 466 -38.54 -42.38 -22.39
CA ASN A 466 -37.76 -43.35 -21.61
C ASN A 466 -36.68 -42.71 -20.71
N ASN A 467 -36.65 -41.39 -20.52
CA ASN A 467 -35.66 -40.74 -19.64
C ASN A 467 -36.10 -39.35 -19.13
N VAL A 468 -35.88 -39.11 -17.84
CA VAL A 468 -36.01 -37.78 -17.21
C VAL A 468 -34.61 -37.20 -17.03
N ARG A 469 -34.37 -36.00 -17.56
CA ARG A 469 -33.13 -35.25 -17.35
C ARG A 469 -33.44 -33.90 -16.74
N LEU A 470 -32.74 -33.58 -15.65
CA LEU A 470 -32.56 -32.20 -15.22
C LEU A 470 -31.57 -31.54 -16.17
N GLU A 471 -31.99 -30.46 -16.84
CA GLU A 471 -31.06 -29.60 -17.57
C GLU A 471 -30.86 -28.32 -16.75
N ASN A 472 -29.68 -28.22 -16.12
CA ASN A 472 -29.13 -26.93 -15.74
C ASN A 472 -29.07 -26.08 -17.02
N MET A 473 -29.65 -24.89 -16.99
CA MET A 473 -29.78 -24.06 -18.20
C MET A 473 -28.46 -23.37 -18.59
N ASN A 474 -27.40 -23.52 -17.79
CA ASN A 474 -26.06 -23.02 -18.07
C ASN A 474 -25.15 -24.11 -18.69
N LYS A 475 -24.45 -23.75 -19.77
CA LYS A 475 -23.36 -24.54 -20.40
C LYS A 475 -22.13 -23.68 -20.65
N SER A 476 -21.27 -23.54 -19.66
CA SER A 476 -19.90 -23.02 -19.73
C SER A 476 -19.40 -22.94 -18.30
N GLY A 477 -18.14 -23.28 -18.00
CA GLY A 477 -17.62 -23.10 -16.64
C GLY A 477 -17.71 -21.64 -16.20
N LYS A 478 -18.69 -21.34 -15.37
CA LYS A 478 -18.99 -19.99 -14.87
C LYS A 478 -18.83 -19.94 -13.36
N LEU A 479 -18.97 -18.73 -12.87
CA LEU A 479 -19.01 -18.42 -11.45
C LEU A 479 -20.48 -18.29 -11.04
N THR A 480 -20.89 -19.04 -10.04
CA THR A 480 -22.20 -18.91 -9.38
C THR A 480 -22.19 -17.64 -8.54
N PRO A 481 -23.13 -16.71 -8.74
CA PRO A 481 -23.41 -15.65 -7.79
C PRO A 481 -24.28 -16.18 -6.64
N ILE A 482 -23.85 -16.00 -5.38
CA ILE A 482 -24.71 -16.20 -4.19
C ILE A 482 -24.92 -14.85 -3.54
N LYS A 483 -26.17 -14.41 -3.37
CA LYS A 483 -26.47 -13.11 -2.79
C LYS A 483 -26.06 -13.04 -1.32
N PHE A 484 -25.23 -12.06 -0.97
CA PHE A 484 -24.95 -11.69 0.41
C PHE A 484 -26.14 -10.95 1.03
N THR A 485 -26.42 -11.23 2.31
CA THR A 485 -27.61 -10.76 3.03
C THR A 485 -27.30 -9.84 4.22
N GLY A 486 -26.13 -9.95 4.85
CA GLY A 486 -25.71 -9.02 5.92
C GLY A 486 -24.45 -9.43 6.69
N ILE A 487 -23.94 -8.53 7.54
CA ILE A 487 -22.88 -8.83 8.51
C ILE A 487 -23.50 -8.87 9.92
N LEU A 488 -23.35 -9.98 10.64
CA LEU A 488 -23.57 -10.01 12.09
C LEU A 488 -22.24 -9.80 12.81
N ARG A 489 -22.23 -8.89 13.77
CA ARG A 489 -21.06 -8.58 14.62
C ARG A 489 -21.39 -8.90 16.07
N THR A 490 -20.84 -9.99 16.55
CA THR A 490 -21.20 -10.61 17.83
C THR A 490 -20.18 -10.34 18.94
N GLY A 491 -19.09 -9.60 18.65
CA GLY A 491 -17.95 -9.45 19.55
C GLY A 491 -17.17 -10.76 19.76
N LYS A 492 -17.37 -11.75 18.87
CA LYS A 492 -16.81 -13.09 19.00
C LYS A 492 -15.31 -13.06 18.70
N VAL A 493 -14.52 -13.32 19.74
CA VAL A 493 -13.08 -13.57 19.60
C VAL A 493 -12.85 -15.07 19.59
N CYS A 494 -12.16 -15.56 18.56
CA CYS A 494 -11.82 -16.97 18.42
C CYS A 494 -10.46 -17.17 17.74
N GLU A 495 -9.90 -18.37 17.90
CA GLU A 495 -8.66 -18.78 17.25
C GLU A 495 -8.79 -18.67 15.72
N THR A 496 -7.85 -17.98 15.07
CA THR A 496 -7.86 -17.76 13.62
C THR A 496 -6.67 -18.40 12.92
N TYR A 497 -6.90 -18.82 11.68
CA TYR A 497 -6.00 -19.51 10.79
C TYR A 497 -6.07 -18.88 9.38
N ASP A 498 -5.07 -19.19 8.56
CA ASP A 498 -4.95 -18.79 7.16
C ASP A 498 -4.19 -19.90 6.41
N ILE A 499 -4.41 -20.11 5.11
CA ILE A 499 -3.70 -21.15 4.33
C ILE A 499 -3.07 -20.60 3.05
N SER A 500 -1.90 -21.12 2.70
CA SER A 500 -1.16 -20.73 1.49
C SER A 500 -1.23 -21.83 0.44
N VAL A 501 -1.70 -21.47 -0.76
CA VAL A 501 -1.86 -22.37 -1.91
C VAL A 501 -1.06 -21.79 -3.09
N PRO A 502 0.13 -22.32 -3.42
CA PRO A 502 0.95 -21.75 -4.49
C PRO A 502 0.31 -21.90 -5.87
N GLY A 503 0.49 -20.90 -6.73
CA GLY A 503 -0.10 -20.90 -8.09
C GLY A 503 -1.50 -20.30 -8.19
N ALA A 504 -2.09 -19.93 -7.06
CA ALA A 504 -3.39 -19.29 -6.98
C ALA A 504 -3.33 -18.27 -5.83
N ASN A 505 -3.93 -17.06 -5.92
CA ASN A 505 -3.87 -16.04 -4.85
C ASN A 505 -4.91 -16.29 -3.73
N GLU A 506 -5.21 -17.57 -3.52
CA GLU A 506 -6.60 -17.97 -3.32
C GLU A 506 -6.74 -19.41 -2.86
N PHE A 507 -7.80 -19.64 -2.10
CA PHE A 507 -8.28 -20.93 -1.67
C PHE A 507 -9.74 -20.78 -1.29
N ILE A 508 -10.54 -21.82 -1.44
CA ILE A 508 -11.98 -21.73 -1.22
C ILE A 508 -12.31 -22.34 0.14
N ALA A 509 -12.22 -21.48 1.14
CA ALA A 509 -12.71 -21.68 2.50
C ALA A 509 -14.04 -20.96 2.63
N ALA A 510 -15.13 -21.73 2.49
CA ALA A 510 -16.44 -21.23 2.13
C ALA A 510 -16.43 -20.34 0.86
N GLU A 511 -16.11 -19.03 0.98
CA GLU A 511 -16.65 -18.00 0.05
C GLU A 511 -15.68 -16.84 -0.40
N GLY A 512 -14.35 -16.79 -0.10
CA GLY A 512 -13.47 -15.58 -0.33
C GLY A 512 -11.95 -15.70 -0.71
N LEU A 513 -11.20 -14.58 -0.98
CA LEU A 513 -9.87 -14.45 -1.69
C LEU A 513 -9.17 -13.01 -1.64
N LEU A 514 -7.82 -12.77 -1.84
CA LEU A 514 -7.01 -11.55 -1.40
C LEU A 514 -6.03 -10.76 -2.41
N VAL A 515 -5.67 -9.42 -2.21
CA VAL A 515 -4.57 -8.57 -2.88
C VAL A 515 -3.98 -7.36 -2.02
N HIS A 516 -2.84 -6.67 -2.38
CA HIS A 516 -2.04 -5.62 -1.63
C HIS A 516 -1.41 -4.39 -2.43
N ASN A 517 -0.58 -3.53 -1.78
CA ASN A 517 0.06 -2.25 -2.25
C ASN A 517 1.60 -2.20 -1.99
N THR A 518 2.42 -1.43 -2.75
CA THR A 518 3.92 -1.53 -2.76
C THR A 518 4.72 -0.38 -2.12
N ALA A 519 6.01 -0.60 -1.79
CA ALA A 519 6.93 0.40 -1.19
C ALA A 519 8.40 0.34 -1.67
N LEU A 520 8.78 -0.61 -2.53
CA LEU A 520 10.16 -0.79 -3.04
C LEU A 520 10.22 -0.65 -4.57
N ILE A 521 11.42 -0.41 -5.10
CA ILE A 521 11.74 -0.60 -6.53
C ILE A 521 12.95 -1.52 -6.67
N SER A 522 12.90 -2.46 -7.61
CA SER A 522 14.05 -3.30 -7.98
C SER A 522 14.58 -2.90 -9.35
N PHE A 523 15.91 -2.92 -9.51
CA PHE A 523 16.58 -2.67 -10.78
C PHE A 523 17.36 -3.90 -11.25
N GLY A 524 17.09 -4.35 -12.48
CA GLY A 524 17.78 -5.46 -13.13
C GLY A 524 18.43 -5.08 -14.47
N ALA A 525 19.23 -5.98 -15.02
CA ALA A 525 19.82 -5.83 -16.35
C ALA A 525 18.75 -5.97 -17.44
N LYS A 526 18.83 -5.13 -18.49
CA LYS A 526 17.91 -5.08 -19.65
C LYS A 526 17.69 -6.41 -20.39
N ASP A 527 18.67 -7.32 -20.31
CA ASP A 527 18.73 -8.61 -20.99
C ASP A 527 18.45 -9.80 -20.04
N SER A 528 18.22 -9.52 -18.75
CA SER A 528 17.83 -10.54 -17.79
C SER A 528 16.36 -10.91 -17.97
N THR A 529 16.10 -11.94 -18.78
CA THR A 529 14.78 -12.58 -18.87
C THR A 529 14.32 -13.12 -17.51
N GLU A 530 15.25 -13.60 -16.68
CA GLU A 530 14.99 -13.95 -15.27
C GLU A 530 14.32 -12.77 -14.55
N PHE A 531 14.94 -11.59 -14.57
CA PHE A 531 14.42 -10.37 -13.92
C PHE A 531 13.06 -9.93 -14.47
N MET A 532 12.92 -9.88 -15.80
CA MET A 532 11.69 -9.41 -16.46
C MET A 532 10.50 -10.34 -16.23
N ASP A 533 10.74 -11.62 -15.97
CA ASP A 533 9.70 -12.62 -15.68
C ASP A 533 9.39 -12.76 -14.16
N LEU A 534 10.06 -12.03 -13.26
CA LEU A 534 9.82 -12.09 -11.81
C LEU A 534 8.41 -11.69 -11.37
N LYS A 535 7.66 -10.95 -12.20
CA LYS A 535 6.25 -10.60 -11.97
C LYS A 535 5.32 -11.24 -13.00
N ASP A 536 5.85 -12.11 -13.87
CA ASP A 536 5.05 -13.07 -14.64
C ASP A 536 4.73 -14.27 -13.75
N TYR A 537 3.60 -14.18 -13.07
CA TYR A 537 3.17 -15.19 -12.10
C TYR A 537 2.74 -16.53 -12.75
N SER A 538 2.64 -16.61 -14.08
CA SER A 538 2.47 -17.90 -14.76
C SER A 538 3.77 -18.73 -14.74
N LYS A 539 4.92 -18.05 -14.69
CA LYS A 539 6.26 -18.64 -14.56
C LYS A 539 6.75 -18.68 -13.12
N ASN A 540 6.44 -17.63 -12.35
CA ASN A 540 6.85 -17.44 -10.96
C ASN A 540 5.67 -17.42 -9.97
N PRO A 541 4.83 -18.48 -9.90
CA PRO A 541 3.62 -18.49 -9.09
C PRO A 541 3.86 -18.30 -7.59
N HIS A 542 4.98 -18.80 -7.09
CA HIS A 542 5.39 -18.64 -5.69
C HIS A 542 5.69 -17.16 -5.32
N ARG A 543 6.10 -16.34 -6.30
CA ARG A 543 6.34 -14.90 -6.08
C ARG A 543 5.05 -14.09 -5.95
N MET A 544 3.86 -14.65 -6.17
CA MET A 544 2.61 -13.93 -5.88
C MET A 544 2.46 -13.58 -4.38
N GLU A 545 3.05 -14.40 -3.50
CA GLU A 545 2.98 -14.23 -2.05
C GLU A 545 3.60 -12.89 -1.56
N TYR A 546 4.61 -12.38 -2.28
CA TYR A 546 5.42 -11.22 -1.84
C TYR A 546 5.92 -10.30 -2.97
N GLY A 547 5.94 -10.73 -4.24
CA GLY A 547 6.52 -10.01 -5.38
C GLY A 547 5.79 -8.71 -5.76
N TRP A 548 4.58 -8.51 -5.23
CA TRP A 548 3.87 -7.22 -5.27
C TRP A 548 4.55 -6.12 -4.43
N THR A 549 5.50 -6.45 -3.55
CA THR A 549 6.19 -5.49 -2.68
C THR A 549 7.27 -4.66 -3.37
N SER A 550 7.57 -4.93 -4.64
CA SER A 550 8.37 -4.04 -5.51
C SER A 550 7.70 -3.79 -6.86
N ASN A 551 7.93 -2.59 -7.38
CA ASN A 551 7.89 -2.36 -8.83
C ASN A 551 9.24 -2.71 -9.44
N ASN A 552 9.26 -3.21 -10.68
CA ASN A 552 10.47 -3.72 -11.32
C ASN A 552 10.86 -2.80 -12.48
N SER A 553 12.13 -2.48 -12.58
CA SER A 553 12.66 -1.59 -13.63
C SER A 553 13.98 -2.12 -14.17
N ILE A 554 14.28 -1.81 -15.44
CA ILE A 554 15.55 -2.19 -16.06
C ILE A 554 16.52 -1.01 -16.13
N PHE A 555 17.81 -1.30 -15.95
CA PHE A 555 18.87 -0.38 -16.39
C PHE A 555 18.97 -0.44 -17.92
N ALA A 556 18.48 0.61 -18.56
CA ALA A 556 18.41 0.74 -20.01
C ALA A 556 19.71 1.36 -20.57
N GLU A 557 20.12 0.91 -21.74
CA GLU A 557 21.27 1.42 -22.49
C GLU A 557 20.82 2.28 -23.67
N LEU A 558 21.67 3.20 -24.13
CA LEU A 558 21.38 4.01 -25.31
C LEU A 558 21.56 3.15 -26.58
N GLY A 559 20.52 3.10 -27.43
CA GLY A 559 20.50 2.30 -28.65
C GLY A 559 20.16 0.82 -28.44
N MET A 560 19.55 0.44 -27.32
CA MET A 560 19.01 -0.92 -27.14
C MET A 560 17.70 -1.12 -27.93
N ASP A 561 17.38 -2.37 -28.28
CA ASP A 561 16.07 -2.72 -28.81
C ASP A 561 15.01 -2.65 -27.69
N TYR A 562 14.02 -1.78 -27.87
CA TYR A 562 12.91 -1.59 -26.93
C TYR A 562 11.69 -2.47 -27.20
N THR A 563 11.68 -3.28 -28.28
CA THR A 563 10.49 -4.00 -28.75
C THR A 563 9.88 -4.91 -27.69
N ASN A 564 10.66 -5.84 -27.11
CA ASN A 564 10.16 -6.77 -26.08
C ASN A 564 9.71 -6.06 -24.80
N VAL A 565 10.38 -4.95 -24.44
CA VAL A 565 10.06 -4.15 -23.26
C VAL A 565 8.75 -3.39 -23.47
N ALA A 566 8.55 -2.81 -24.66
CA ALA A 566 7.31 -2.13 -25.04
C ALA A 566 6.10 -3.08 -25.07
N GLU A 567 6.27 -4.32 -25.54
CA GLU A 567 5.22 -5.35 -25.49
C GLU A 567 4.77 -5.64 -24.05
N ARG A 568 5.72 -5.81 -23.11
CA ARG A 568 5.44 -6.04 -21.68
C ARG A 568 4.74 -4.84 -21.04
N ILE A 569 5.25 -3.63 -21.27
CA ILE A 569 4.65 -2.37 -20.78
C ILE A 569 3.22 -2.21 -21.30
N CYS A 570 2.93 -2.59 -22.54
CA CYS A 570 1.58 -2.52 -23.11
C CYS A 570 0.56 -3.44 -22.40
N ILE A 571 1.02 -4.46 -21.66
CA ILE A 571 0.17 -5.40 -20.91
C ILE A 571 -0.12 -4.87 -19.49
N ASN A 572 0.89 -4.38 -18.77
CA ASN A 572 0.77 -4.08 -17.33
C ASN A 572 1.54 -2.85 -16.82
N GLY A 573 2.19 -2.08 -17.70
CA GLY A 573 3.01 -0.91 -17.35
C GLY A 573 4.45 -1.21 -16.90
N GLU A 574 4.84 -2.48 -16.74
CA GLU A 574 6.18 -2.88 -16.27
C GLU A 574 6.99 -3.59 -17.39
N PRO A 575 8.33 -3.51 -17.36
CA PRO A 575 9.17 -2.81 -16.39
C PRO A 575 9.26 -1.30 -16.66
N GLY A 576 9.49 -0.52 -15.59
CA GLY A 576 10.00 0.85 -15.75
C GLY A 576 11.43 0.86 -16.31
N LEU A 577 11.92 2.02 -16.74
CA LEU A 577 13.28 2.14 -17.31
C LEU A 577 14.10 3.21 -16.58
N ALA A 578 15.40 2.95 -16.41
CA ALA A 578 16.38 3.91 -15.90
C ALA A 578 17.67 3.90 -16.75
N TRP A 579 17.97 5.00 -17.44
CA TRP A 579 19.18 5.17 -18.23
C TRP A 579 20.34 5.62 -17.32
N LEU A 580 20.96 4.64 -16.66
CA LEU A 580 22.01 4.85 -15.65
C LEU A 580 23.22 5.63 -16.20
N GLY A 581 23.51 5.52 -17.50
CA GLY A 581 24.49 6.38 -18.19
C GLY A 581 24.10 7.86 -18.19
N ASN A 582 22.85 8.20 -18.48
CA ASN A 582 22.37 9.59 -18.46
C ASN A 582 22.34 10.15 -17.02
N MET A 583 21.99 9.32 -16.04
CA MET A 583 21.99 9.68 -14.61
C MET A 583 23.39 10.09 -14.13
N ARG A 584 24.41 9.32 -14.52
CA ARG A 584 25.83 9.56 -14.19
C ARG A 584 26.43 10.74 -14.93
N ASN A 585 26.20 10.83 -16.25
CA ASN A 585 26.94 11.72 -17.14
C ASN A 585 26.46 13.18 -17.10
N TYR A 586 25.20 13.45 -16.73
CA TYR A 586 24.58 14.77 -16.83
C TYR A 586 24.00 15.30 -15.50
N SER A 587 24.12 16.63 -15.29
CA SER A 587 23.15 17.42 -14.51
C SER A 587 21.83 17.52 -15.30
N ARG A 588 21.48 18.66 -15.91
CA ARG A 588 20.27 18.77 -16.74
C ARG A 588 20.59 18.35 -18.17
N MET A 589 19.59 17.89 -18.93
CA MET A 589 19.81 17.43 -20.32
C MET A 589 19.95 18.58 -21.35
N CYS A 590 20.05 19.85 -20.90
CA CYS A 590 20.52 20.97 -21.72
C CYS A 590 22.00 21.32 -21.51
N ASP A 591 22.60 20.88 -20.40
CA ASP A 591 23.98 21.19 -20.04
C ASP A 591 24.92 20.15 -20.69
N PRO A 592 26.19 20.48 -20.99
CA PRO A 592 27.17 19.49 -21.42
C PRO A 592 27.38 18.38 -20.38
N PRO A 593 27.85 17.17 -20.78
CA PRO A 593 28.17 16.11 -19.84
C PRO A 593 29.20 16.59 -18.79
N ASP A 594 28.81 16.62 -17.52
CA ASP A 594 29.65 17.09 -16.42
C ASP A 594 30.16 15.95 -15.53
N ASN A 595 29.59 14.76 -15.67
CA ASN A 595 29.94 13.54 -14.94
C ASN A 595 29.92 13.69 -13.41
N LYS A 596 29.21 14.68 -12.84
CA LYS A 596 29.18 14.92 -11.39
C LYS A 596 28.71 13.69 -10.61
N ASP A 597 27.70 13.01 -11.15
CA ASP A 597 27.00 11.88 -10.53
C ASP A 597 27.59 10.52 -10.92
N TYR A 598 28.87 10.46 -11.34
CA TYR A 598 29.54 9.23 -11.82
C TYR A 598 29.44 8.01 -10.88
N ARG A 599 29.15 8.23 -9.60
CA ARG A 599 28.98 7.19 -8.56
C ARG A 599 27.55 6.65 -8.43
N VAL A 600 26.55 7.28 -9.06
CA VAL A 600 25.15 6.83 -8.98
C VAL A 600 25.04 5.37 -9.37
N MET A 601 24.21 4.63 -8.65
CA MET A 601 24.00 3.19 -8.85
C MET A 601 22.54 2.84 -9.13
N GLY A 602 21.59 3.73 -8.82
CA GLY A 602 20.18 3.60 -9.18
C GLY A 602 19.39 4.83 -8.78
N GLY A 603 18.14 4.64 -8.34
CA GLY A 603 17.28 5.70 -7.84
C GLY A 603 16.29 5.21 -6.79
N ASN A 604 15.57 6.14 -6.18
CA ASN A 604 14.56 5.83 -5.17
C ASN A 604 13.25 5.28 -5.80
N PRO A 605 12.27 4.76 -5.03
CA PRO A 605 11.06 4.12 -5.60
C PRO A 605 10.14 4.97 -6.48
N CYS A 606 10.19 6.30 -6.38
CA CYS A 606 9.47 7.19 -7.30
C CYS A 606 10.36 7.68 -8.45
N LEU A 607 11.67 7.38 -8.44
CA LEU A 607 12.66 7.70 -9.47
C LEU A 607 12.89 9.21 -9.75
N GLU A 608 12.57 10.12 -8.82
CA GLU A 608 12.89 11.56 -8.94
C GLU A 608 14.33 11.93 -8.55
N GLN A 609 15.04 11.03 -7.84
CA GLN A 609 16.44 11.21 -7.47
C GLN A 609 17.31 10.05 -7.96
N SER A 610 18.36 10.42 -8.72
CA SER A 610 19.50 9.56 -9.01
C SER A 610 20.34 9.45 -7.73
N LEU A 611 20.69 8.25 -7.29
CA LEU A 611 21.29 8.01 -5.96
C LEU A 611 22.49 7.05 -6.01
N GLU A 612 23.46 7.29 -5.13
CA GLU A 612 24.52 6.34 -4.79
C GLU A 612 24.02 5.24 -3.81
N HIS A 613 24.80 4.16 -3.68
CA HIS A 613 24.63 3.17 -2.63
C HIS A 613 24.58 3.84 -1.23
N SER A 614 23.56 3.49 -0.44
CA SER A 614 23.26 4.03 0.88
C SER A 614 22.88 5.53 0.93
N GLU A 615 22.62 6.18 -0.21
CA GLU A 615 22.14 7.57 -0.26
C GLU A 615 20.63 7.67 -0.01
N LEU A 616 20.19 8.67 0.75
CA LEU A 616 18.76 8.97 0.99
C LEU A 616 18.31 10.23 0.25
N CYS A 617 17.05 10.23 -0.22
CA CYS A 617 16.48 11.37 -0.95
C CYS A 617 16.16 12.54 -0.02
N ASN A 618 16.32 13.77 -0.51
CA ASN A 618 16.12 14.99 0.26
C ASN A 618 15.42 16.03 -0.61
N LEU A 619 14.22 16.45 -0.20
CA LEU A 619 13.24 17.07 -1.07
C LEU A 619 12.67 18.37 -0.48
N SER A 620 12.07 19.18 -1.34
CA SER A 620 11.03 20.16 -1.02
C SER A 620 10.16 20.40 -2.26
N GLU A 621 8.93 20.86 -2.09
CA GLU A 621 7.91 20.96 -3.14
C GLU A 621 7.54 22.43 -3.37
N ASN A 622 7.66 22.93 -4.61
CA ASN A 622 7.29 24.31 -4.98
C ASN A 622 6.08 24.28 -5.91
N PHE A 623 5.05 25.08 -5.62
CA PHE A 623 3.78 25.02 -6.33
C PHE A 623 3.69 26.16 -7.34
N LEU A 624 3.89 25.87 -8.63
CA LEU A 624 3.97 26.90 -9.68
C LEU A 624 2.68 27.73 -9.77
N ASN A 625 1.53 27.08 -9.56
CA ASN A 625 0.20 27.69 -9.53
C ASN A 625 -0.09 28.55 -8.27
N ARG A 626 0.85 28.64 -7.31
CA ARG A 626 0.74 29.42 -6.05
C ARG A 626 1.63 30.66 -6.03
N HIS A 627 2.25 31.02 -7.15
CA HIS A 627 3.16 32.16 -7.27
C HIS A 627 2.56 33.26 -8.15
N ASP A 628 2.67 34.51 -7.68
CA ASP A 628 2.03 35.66 -8.33
C ASP A 628 2.87 36.20 -9.52
N SER A 629 4.17 35.91 -9.52
CA SER A 629 5.12 36.32 -10.57
C SER A 629 6.36 35.43 -10.58
N LEU A 630 7.19 35.58 -11.63
CA LEU A 630 8.51 34.95 -11.69
C LEU A 630 9.39 35.38 -10.50
N GLU A 631 9.39 36.67 -10.14
CA GLU A 631 10.19 37.18 -9.02
C GLU A 631 9.79 36.51 -7.68
N ASP A 632 8.49 36.35 -7.45
CA ASP A 632 7.95 35.68 -6.27
C ASP A 632 8.35 34.19 -6.23
N PHE A 633 8.31 33.50 -7.37
CA PHE A 633 8.83 32.12 -7.51
C PHE A 633 10.33 32.05 -7.21
N LEU A 634 11.16 32.86 -7.87
CA LEU A 634 12.61 32.89 -7.64
C LEU A 634 12.95 33.23 -6.18
N ARG A 635 12.16 34.08 -5.52
CA ARG A 635 12.33 34.37 -4.09
C ARG A 635 11.89 33.21 -3.19
N THR A 636 10.82 32.49 -3.51
CA THR A 636 10.44 31.26 -2.81
C THR A 636 11.51 30.18 -2.91
N LEU A 637 12.15 30.01 -4.06
CA LEU A 637 13.18 28.99 -4.26
C LEU A 637 14.36 29.13 -3.30
N LYS A 638 14.70 30.35 -2.82
CA LYS A 638 15.67 30.54 -1.73
C LYS A 638 15.33 29.67 -0.51
N PHE A 639 14.06 29.58 -0.15
CA PHE A 639 13.59 28.97 1.10
C PHE A 639 13.30 27.47 0.95
N SER A 640 12.85 27.01 -0.21
CA SER A 640 12.85 25.59 -0.59
C SER A 640 14.28 25.04 -0.58
N TYR A 641 15.23 25.74 -1.22
CA TYR A 641 16.65 25.43 -1.12
C TYR A 641 17.14 25.41 0.33
N LEU A 642 16.85 26.47 1.11
CA LEU A 642 17.37 26.62 2.48
C LEU A 642 16.87 25.50 3.39
N TYR A 643 15.60 25.11 3.28
CA TYR A 643 15.06 23.94 3.97
C TYR A 643 15.84 22.67 3.61
N SER A 644 15.89 22.31 2.33
CA SER A 644 16.51 21.04 1.91
C SER A 644 18.01 21.01 2.20
N LYS A 645 18.75 22.12 2.03
CA LYS A 645 20.17 22.18 2.43
C LYS A 645 20.34 22.01 3.93
N THR A 646 19.46 22.61 4.75
CA THR A 646 19.47 22.43 6.21
C THR A 646 19.28 20.96 6.61
N VAL A 647 18.40 20.21 5.93
CA VAL A 647 18.22 18.77 6.18
C VAL A 647 19.54 18.00 6.01
N THR A 648 20.42 18.41 5.09
CA THR A 648 21.74 17.77 4.92
C THR A 648 22.71 17.99 6.10
N LEU A 649 22.38 18.84 7.08
CA LEU A 649 23.15 19.03 8.31
C LEU A 649 22.83 17.96 9.37
N CYS A 650 21.74 17.22 9.22
CA CYS A 650 21.40 16.12 10.11
C CYS A 650 22.21 14.86 9.76
N SER A 651 22.84 14.24 10.76
CA SER A 651 23.30 12.86 10.65
C SER A 651 22.12 11.89 10.75
N THR A 652 22.28 10.71 10.16
CA THR A 652 21.49 9.51 10.44
C THR A 652 22.24 8.58 11.40
N HIS A 653 21.61 7.49 11.83
CA HIS A 653 22.25 6.39 12.55
C HIS A 653 23.11 5.47 11.65
N CYS A 654 23.04 5.62 10.31
CA CYS A 654 23.83 4.85 9.36
C CYS A 654 25.09 5.62 8.92
N GLU A 655 26.27 5.08 9.21
CA GLU A 655 27.54 5.72 8.86
C GLU A 655 27.75 5.88 7.35
N GLU A 656 27.28 4.91 6.54
CA GLU A 656 27.50 4.92 5.09
C GLU A 656 26.66 6.00 4.42
N THR A 657 25.38 6.08 4.81
CA THR A 657 24.51 7.21 4.48
C THR A 657 25.14 8.53 4.89
N ASN A 658 25.71 8.63 6.10
CA ASN A 658 26.37 9.85 6.55
C ASN A 658 27.59 10.19 5.68
N ARG A 659 28.46 9.22 5.35
CA ARG A 659 29.62 9.41 4.46
C ARG A 659 29.22 9.95 3.08
N VAL A 660 28.13 9.45 2.51
CA VAL A 660 27.61 9.92 1.21
C VAL A 660 26.93 11.28 1.36
N GLN A 661 25.99 11.46 2.28
CA GLN A 661 25.26 12.72 2.47
C GLN A 661 26.18 13.88 2.84
N LEU A 662 27.19 13.68 3.69
CA LEU A 662 28.14 14.73 4.08
C LEU A 662 28.99 15.23 2.90
N ARG A 663 29.30 14.36 1.94
CA ARG A 663 30.06 14.65 0.72
C ARG A 663 29.17 15.25 -0.37
N ASN A 664 28.05 14.62 -0.67
CA ASN A 664 27.18 14.95 -1.79
C ASN A 664 26.26 16.13 -1.50
N ARG A 665 25.79 16.27 -0.24
CA ARG A 665 24.80 17.27 0.21
C ARG A 665 23.60 17.38 -0.75
N ARG A 666 23.17 16.27 -1.35
CA ARG A 666 22.13 16.23 -2.40
C ARG A 666 20.83 16.86 -1.90
N ILE A 667 20.19 17.63 -2.76
CA ILE A 667 18.84 18.16 -2.57
C ILE A 667 18.04 18.01 -3.88
N GLY A 668 16.71 18.00 -3.77
CA GLY A 668 15.77 17.97 -4.89
C GLY A 668 14.65 18.95 -4.64
N CYS A 669 14.85 20.20 -5.05
CA CYS A 669 13.75 21.16 -5.13
C CYS A 669 12.82 20.70 -6.26
N SER A 670 11.68 20.15 -5.89
CA SER A 670 10.61 19.71 -6.78
C SER A 670 9.72 20.88 -7.20
N VAL A 671 9.06 20.72 -8.35
CA VAL A 671 7.96 21.58 -8.80
C VAL A 671 6.71 20.74 -9.03
N SER A 672 5.59 21.23 -8.53
CA SER A 672 4.23 20.71 -8.70
C SER A 672 3.30 21.83 -9.21
N GLY A 673 2.09 21.47 -9.66
CA GLY A 673 1.15 22.43 -10.25
C GLY A 673 1.42 22.76 -11.72
N VAL A 674 2.25 21.97 -12.42
CA VAL A 674 2.72 22.28 -13.79
C VAL A 674 1.57 22.31 -14.80
N ALA A 675 0.63 21.36 -14.72
CA ALA A 675 -0.52 21.33 -15.62
C ALA A 675 -1.43 22.57 -15.44
N GLN A 676 -1.65 23.01 -14.19
CA GLN A 676 -2.38 24.25 -13.87
C GLN A 676 -1.61 25.53 -14.25
N PHE A 677 -0.27 25.47 -14.31
CA PHE A 677 0.55 26.55 -14.84
C PHE A 677 0.41 26.64 -16.37
N LEU A 678 0.48 25.50 -17.06
CA LEU A 678 0.29 25.41 -18.52
C LEU A 678 -1.15 25.70 -18.99
N ALA A 679 -2.14 25.65 -18.09
CA ALA A 679 -3.50 26.14 -18.34
C ALA A 679 -3.58 27.67 -18.48
N LYS A 680 -2.57 28.41 -18.00
CA LYS A 680 -2.54 29.89 -17.93
C LYS A 680 -1.36 30.53 -18.67
N HIS A 681 -0.31 29.76 -18.92
CA HIS A 681 0.96 30.21 -19.49
C HIS A 681 1.46 29.23 -20.54
N ASP A 682 2.21 29.73 -21.53
CA ASP A 682 2.79 28.88 -22.55
C ASP A 682 4.02 28.10 -22.05
N LEU A 683 4.43 27.10 -22.85
CA LEU A 683 5.62 26.31 -22.58
C LEU A 683 6.91 27.16 -22.57
N HIS A 684 6.93 28.29 -23.29
CA HIS A 684 8.05 29.23 -23.27
C HIS A 684 8.22 29.87 -21.88
N THR A 685 7.13 30.35 -21.30
CA THR A 685 7.09 30.91 -19.94
C THR A 685 7.49 29.86 -18.90
N LEU A 686 7.01 28.62 -19.02
CA LEU A 686 7.46 27.52 -18.15
C LEU A 686 8.98 27.31 -18.26
N ASN A 687 9.54 27.24 -19.48
CA ASN A 687 10.99 27.10 -19.69
C ASN A 687 11.78 28.25 -19.05
N GLN A 688 11.30 29.49 -19.16
CA GLN A 688 11.93 30.65 -18.51
C GLN A 688 11.91 30.49 -16.98
N TRP A 689 10.78 30.14 -16.38
CA TRP A 689 10.66 29.98 -14.93
C TRP A 689 11.59 28.88 -14.41
N LEU A 690 11.58 27.71 -15.05
CA LEU A 690 12.43 26.58 -14.67
C LEU A 690 13.92 26.92 -14.82
N ASN A 691 14.35 27.45 -15.96
CA ASN A 691 15.78 27.73 -16.19
C ASN A 691 16.31 28.84 -15.25
N ASN A 692 15.56 29.93 -15.06
CA ASN A 692 15.92 30.98 -14.10
C ASN A 692 15.93 30.46 -12.65
N GLY A 693 14.96 29.62 -12.29
CA GLY A 693 14.86 29.05 -10.95
C GLY A 693 16.03 28.13 -10.61
N TYR A 694 16.45 27.28 -11.56
CA TYR A 694 17.65 26.47 -11.42
C TYR A 694 18.91 27.35 -11.21
N SER A 695 19.06 28.43 -11.99
CA SER A 695 20.17 29.39 -11.83
C SER A 695 20.16 30.08 -10.46
N VAL A 696 18.98 30.39 -9.90
CA VAL A 696 18.83 30.98 -8.57
C VAL A 696 19.15 29.98 -7.46
N ILE A 697 18.70 28.73 -7.55
CA ILE A 697 19.06 27.67 -6.60
C ILE A 697 20.59 27.43 -6.61
N ASN A 698 21.20 27.33 -7.79
CA ASN A 698 22.65 27.20 -7.95
C ASN A 698 23.44 28.38 -7.33
N SER A 699 22.88 29.59 -7.38
CA SER A 699 23.47 30.77 -6.75
C SER A 699 23.38 30.71 -5.21
N TRP A 700 22.22 30.33 -4.66
CA TRP A 700 22.06 30.15 -3.21
C TRP A 700 22.87 28.97 -2.67
N ASP A 701 23.00 27.87 -3.44
CA ASP A 701 23.85 26.74 -3.07
C ASP A 701 25.31 27.13 -2.91
N LYS A 702 25.85 27.97 -3.80
CA LYS A 702 27.19 28.54 -3.60
C LYS A 702 27.26 29.32 -2.27
N VAL A 703 26.41 30.34 -2.10
CA VAL A 703 26.46 31.26 -0.95
C VAL A 703 26.31 30.54 0.39
N TYR A 704 25.31 29.66 0.52
CA TYR A 704 25.05 28.97 1.79
C TYR A 704 26.02 27.81 2.06
N SER A 705 26.60 27.16 1.03
CA SER A 705 27.64 26.15 1.24
C SER A 705 28.95 26.77 1.71
N GLU A 706 29.33 27.91 1.12
CA GLU A 706 30.47 28.72 1.56
C GLU A 706 30.26 29.24 3.00
N TRP A 707 29.08 29.79 3.31
CA TRP A 707 28.75 30.32 4.64
C TRP A 707 28.67 29.25 5.75
N LEU A 708 28.16 28.04 5.45
CA LEU A 708 28.06 26.94 6.45
C LEU A 708 29.33 26.05 6.51
N CYS A 709 30.34 26.36 5.68
CA CYS A 709 31.57 25.59 5.50
C CYS A 709 31.32 24.09 5.16
N ILE A 710 30.43 23.84 4.19
CA ILE A 710 30.06 22.50 3.72
C ILE A 710 30.20 22.38 2.19
N PRO A 711 30.23 21.16 1.62
CA PRO A 711 30.21 20.98 0.18
C PRO A 711 28.97 21.58 -0.50
N ARG A 712 29.17 22.07 -1.73
CA ARG A 712 28.09 22.37 -2.68
C ARG A 712 27.26 21.12 -2.96
N SER A 713 25.96 21.29 -3.22
CA SER A 713 25.07 20.16 -3.51
C SER A 713 25.40 19.55 -4.87
N ILE A 714 25.63 18.23 -4.91
CA ILE A 714 26.01 17.48 -6.13
C ILE A 714 24.98 17.65 -7.25
N LYS A 715 23.70 17.67 -6.86
CA LYS A 715 22.49 17.95 -7.63
C LYS A 715 21.48 18.70 -6.75
N MET A 716 20.56 19.45 -7.35
CA MET A 716 19.74 20.48 -6.69
C MET A 716 18.23 20.41 -6.94
N THR A 717 17.79 19.81 -8.05
CA THR A 717 16.41 19.87 -8.55
C THR A 717 15.89 18.51 -9.00
N SER A 718 14.59 18.29 -8.82
CA SER A 718 13.86 17.07 -9.19
C SER A 718 12.46 17.46 -9.70
N VAL A 719 11.67 16.50 -10.19
CA VAL A 719 10.21 16.64 -10.29
C VAL A 719 9.57 15.42 -9.66
N LYS A 720 8.68 15.60 -8.68
CA LYS A 720 8.01 14.53 -7.94
C LYS A 720 6.48 14.65 -8.04
N PRO A 721 5.75 13.55 -8.32
CA PRO A 721 4.30 13.50 -8.15
C PRO A 721 3.92 13.33 -6.68
N SER A 722 3.96 14.41 -5.91
CA SER A 722 3.73 14.39 -4.46
C SER A 722 2.24 14.33 -4.10
N GLY A 723 1.63 13.16 -4.33
CA GLY A 723 0.17 12.94 -4.30
C GLY A 723 -0.56 13.24 -2.99
N THR A 724 0.14 13.45 -1.87
CA THR A 724 -0.46 13.90 -0.60
C THR A 724 -0.19 15.39 -0.34
N VAL A 725 1.04 15.87 -0.56
CA VAL A 725 1.43 17.26 -0.24
C VAL A 725 0.86 18.23 -1.28
N SER A 726 0.66 17.82 -2.53
CA SER A 726 0.03 18.68 -3.54
C SER A 726 -1.46 18.94 -3.24
N LEU A 727 -2.14 18.03 -2.54
CA LEU A 727 -3.55 18.22 -2.12
C LEU A 727 -3.70 19.35 -1.10
N LEU A 728 -2.72 19.54 -0.20
CA LEU A 728 -2.70 20.68 0.73
C LEU A 728 -2.73 22.01 -0.04
N ALA A 729 -1.88 22.14 -1.05
CA ALA A 729 -1.70 23.36 -1.83
C ALA A 729 -2.70 23.56 -2.98
N GLY A 730 -3.62 22.61 -3.22
CA GLY A 730 -4.54 22.68 -4.37
C GLY A 730 -3.85 22.48 -5.72
N ALA A 731 -2.78 21.68 -5.76
CA ALA A 731 -1.89 21.54 -6.90
C ALA A 731 -1.96 20.14 -7.56
N THR A 732 -1.82 20.11 -8.90
CA THR A 732 -1.59 18.87 -9.66
C THR A 732 -0.22 18.26 -9.31
N PRO A 733 -0.11 16.93 -9.13
CA PRO A 733 1.09 16.30 -8.59
C PRO A 733 2.23 16.23 -9.62
N GLY A 734 3.30 16.99 -9.37
CA GLY A 734 4.41 17.13 -10.31
C GLY A 734 3.94 17.70 -11.65
N MET A 735 4.12 16.90 -12.70
CA MET A 735 3.77 17.25 -14.09
C MET A 735 2.50 16.58 -14.64
N HIS A 736 1.77 15.79 -13.84
CA HIS A 736 0.62 15.04 -14.34
C HIS A 736 -0.58 15.95 -14.61
N TYR A 737 -1.27 15.65 -15.72
CA TYR A 737 -2.62 16.13 -15.99
C TYR A 737 -3.63 15.31 -15.17
N PRO A 738 -4.77 15.88 -14.74
CA PRO A 738 -5.82 15.15 -14.02
C PRO A 738 -6.66 14.27 -14.97
N GLU A 739 -7.41 13.31 -14.41
CA GLU A 739 -8.40 12.51 -15.16
C GLU A 739 -9.55 13.37 -15.70
N SER A 740 -10.07 14.30 -14.88
CA SER A 740 -11.04 15.33 -15.29
C SER A 740 -10.73 16.69 -14.64
N ARG A 741 -11.35 17.77 -15.14
CA ARG A 741 -11.33 19.09 -14.45
C ARG A 741 -12.17 19.06 -13.17
N PHE A 742 -13.36 18.50 -13.26
CA PHE A 742 -14.37 18.48 -12.20
C PHE A 742 -14.63 17.04 -11.75
N TYR A 743 -14.40 16.76 -10.46
CA TYR A 743 -14.64 15.43 -9.90
C TYR A 743 -15.02 15.47 -8.41
N ILE A 744 -15.73 14.45 -7.96
CA ILE A 744 -15.84 14.13 -6.53
C ILE A 744 -14.58 13.39 -6.12
N ARG A 745 -13.84 13.91 -5.13
CA ARG A 745 -12.84 13.15 -4.39
C ARG A 745 -13.53 12.50 -3.19
N ARG A 746 -13.53 11.17 -3.13
CA ARG A 746 -14.05 10.43 -1.96
C ARG A 746 -12.93 10.09 -0.98
N MET A 747 -13.11 10.47 0.28
CA MET A 747 -12.22 10.12 1.39
C MET A 747 -12.92 9.23 2.40
N ARG A 748 -12.36 8.03 2.63
CA ARG A 748 -12.75 7.16 3.74
C ARG A 748 -12.19 7.68 5.07
N LEU A 749 -13.04 7.77 6.09
CA LEU A 749 -12.70 8.08 7.48
C LEU A 749 -13.41 7.08 8.40
N SER A 750 -12.86 6.76 9.56
CA SER A 750 -13.62 6.00 10.55
C SER A 750 -14.87 6.78 11.00
N ASN A 751 -16.00 6.10 11.21
CA ASN A 751 -17.28 6.68 11.59
C ASN A 751 -17.28 7.34 12.99
N ILE A 752 -16.30 7.01 13.85
CA ILE A 752 -16.01 7.67 15.13
C ILE A 752 -14.97 8.80 15.01
N SER A 753 -14.53 9.17 13.80
CA SER A 753 -13.51 10.21 13.63
C SER A 753 -14.00 11.58 14.11
N PRO A 754 -13.22 12.32 14.94
CA PRO A 754 -13.59 13.65 15.44
C PRO A 754 -13.69 14.73 14.36
N LEU A 755 -13.30 14.42 13.12
CA LEU A 755 -13.45 15.30 11.95
C LEU A 755 -14.91 15.36 11.46
N LEU A 756 -15.70 14.32 11.70
CA LEU A 756 -17.03 14.16 11.10
C LEU A 756 -18.08 15.19 11.57
N PRO A 757 -18.12 15.65 12.83
CA PRO A 757 -18.99 16.75 13.23
C PRO A 757 -18.71 18.02 12.41
N SER A 758 -17.43 18.45 12.34
CA SER A 758 -17.04 19.63 11.57
C SER A 758 -17.31 19.51 10.06
N LEU A 759 -17.18 18.31 9.49
CA LEU A 759 -17.51 18.06 8.09
C LEU A 759 -19.03 18.11 7.84
N ARG A 760 -19.84 17.52 8.72
CA ARG A 760 -21.31 17.59 8.62
C ARG A 760 -21.84 19.00 8.83
N ASP A 761 -21.30 19.73 9.81
CA ASP A 761 -21.65 21.14 10.06
C ASP A 761 -21.30 22.04 8.86
N ALA A 762 -20.18 21.74 8.18
CA ALA A 762 -19.75 22.41 6.96
C ALA A 762 -20.50 21.97 5.69
N GLY A 763 -21.37 20.95 5.77
CA GLY A 763 -22.25 20.53 4.67
C GLY A 763 -21.67 19.48 3.70
N TYR A 764 -20.50 18.91 3.98
CA TYR A 764 -19.96 17.83 3.13
C TYR A 764 -20.89 16.62 3.16
N PRO A 765 -21.21 15.99 2.02
CA PRO A 765 -21.91 14.71 2.00
C PRO A 765 -21.06 13.67 2.72
N VAL A 766 -21.62 13.09 3.79
CA VAL A 766 -21.01 12.00 4.56
C VAL A 766 -21.97 10.83 4.53
N GLU A 767 -21.68 9.87 3.67
CA GLU A 767 -22.41 8.61 3.55
C GLU A 767 -21.67 7.46 4.24
N PRO A 768 -22.35 6.38 4.64
CA PRO A 768 -21.67 5.16 5.04
C PRO A 768 -20.73 4.66 3.92
N CYS A 769 -19.55 4.16 4.28
CA CYS A 769 -18.64 3.59 3.29
C CYS A 769 -19.25 2.28 2.76
N PHE A 770 -19.44 2.19 1.46
CA PHE A 770 -19.99 1.06 0.72
C PHE A 770 -19.27 -0.24 1.12
N GLY A 771 -19.89 -0.99 2.05
CA GLY A 771 -19.47 -2.26 2.62
C GLY A 771 -18.90 -2.21 4.04
N SER A 772 -18.44 -1.03 4.46
CA SER A 772 -17.80 -0.77 5.76
C SER A 772 -18.66 0.12 6.66
N GLU A 773 -19.97 0.18 6.43
CA GLU A 773 -20.89 1.18 7.03
C GLU A 773 -20.80 1.28 8.56
N ASN A 774 -20.52 0.16 9.23
CA ASN A 774 -20.46 0.06 10.68
C ASN A 774 -19.19 0.67 11.32
N ASP A 775 -18.13 0.95 10.55
CA ASP A 775 -16.85 1.49 11.07
C ASP A 775 -16.32 2.68 10.28
N THR A 776 -16.75 2.84 9.04
CA THR A 776 -16.15 3.76 8.06
C THR A 776 -17.26 4.50 7.33
N VAL A 777 -17.06 5.80 7.16
CA VAL A 777 -17.88 6.66 6.30
C VAL A 777 -17.03 7.19 5.14
N VAL A 778 -17.68 7.53 4.04
CA VAL A 778 -17.09 8.22 2.92
C VAL A 778 -17.57 9.67 2.89
N VAL A 779 -16.60 10.58 2.80
CA VAL A 779 -16.80 12.01 2.65
C VAL A 779 -16.62 12.36 1.17
N GLU A 780 -17.65 12.93 0.55
CA GLU A 780 -17.54 13.50 -0.79
C GLU A 780 -16.99 14.93 -0.74
N ILE A 781 -16.01 15.23 -1.59
CA ILE A 781 -15.44 16.57 -1.71
C ILE A 781 -15.43 16.97 -3.19
N PRO A 782 -16.23 17.97 -3.62
CA PRO A 782 -16.29 18.42 -5.01
C PRO A 782 -15.03 19.23 -5.35
N ILE A 783 -14.30 18.84 -6.39
CA ILE A 783 -13.05 19.44 -6.84
C ILE A 783 -13.23 20.12 -8.19
N ASP A 784 -12.65 21.32 -8.33
CA ASP A 784 -12.23 21.90 -9.61
C ASP A 784 -10.71 22.01 -9.58
N VAL A 785 -10.02 21.47 -10.59
CA VAL A 785 -8.55 21.59 -10.73
C VAL A 785 -8.16 22.98 -11.25
N GLY A 786 -9.06 23.67 -11.94
CA GLY A 786 -8.90 25.04 -12.42
C GLY A 786 -9.35 25.22 -13.88
N GLU A 787 -9.77 26.43 -14.22
CA GLU A 787 -10.09 26.83 -15.59
C GLU A 787 -8.90 26.66 -16.55
N GLY A 788 -9.18 26.25 -17.79
CA GLY A 788 -8.17 26.00 -18.83
C GLY A 788 -7.36 24.71 -18.67
N ILE A 789 -7.60 23.91 -17.63
CA ILE A 789 -6.88 22.65 -17.42
C ILE A 789 -7.23 21.63 -18.52
N ARG A 790 -6.19 21.00 -19.08
CA ARG A 790 -6.31 19.82 -19.93
C ARG A 790 -6.24 18.55 -19.08
N THR A 791 -6.96 17.51 -19.48
CA THR A 791 -7.00 16.20 -18.83
C THR A 791 -6.00 15.23 -19.48
N VAL A 792 -5.79 14.05 -18.89
CA VAL A 792 -5.09 12.94 -19.58
C VAL A 792 -5.84 12.42 -20.82
N ASN A 793 -7.10 12.82 -21.07
CA ASN A 793 -7.81 12.52 -22.30
C ASN A 793 -7.56 13.55 -23.41
N ASP A 794 -7.07 14.74 -23.07
CA ASP A 794 -6.72 15.83 -24.01
C ASP A 794 -5.24 15.81 -24.45
N VAL A 795 -4.40 14.97 -23.83
CA VAL A 795 -2.95 14.87 -24.12
C VAL A 795 -2.54 13.47 -24.54
N SER A 796 -1.65 13.38 -25.53
CA SER A 796 -1.10 12.10 -25.99
C SER A 796 0.05 11.60 -25.12
N MET A 797 0.39 10.32 -25.25
CA MET A 797 1.61 9.71 -24.72
C MET A 797 2.86 10.52 -25.12
N TRP A 798 2.93 10.95 -26.39
CA TRP A 798 4.05 11.75 -26.93
C TRP A 798 4.12 13.15 -26.31
N GLU A 799 3.00 13.79 -26.01
CA GLU A 799 2.99 15.10 -25.36
C GLU A 799 3.43 15.00 -23.90
N GLN A 800 2.95 13.99 -23.17
CA GLN A 800 3.40 13.73 -21.79
C GLN A 800 4.92 13.46 -21.74
N LEU A 801 5.44 12.61 -22.64
CA LEU A 801 6.89 12.36 -22.75
C LEU A 801 7.67 13.63 -23.15
N SER A 802 7.13 14.45 -24.04
CA SER A 802 7.73 15.72 -24.43
C SER A 802 7.82 16.71 -23.27
N LEU A 803 6.80 16.77 -22.41
CA LEU A 803 6.82 17.58 -21.19
C LEU A 803 7.83 17.03 -20.17
N ALA A 804 7.92 15.71 -20.00
CA ALA A 804 8.91 15.09 -19.12
C ALA A 804 10.35 15.40 -19.59
N ALA A 805 10.62 15.23 -20.88
CA ALA A 805 11.89 15.58 -21.52
C ALA A 805 12.21 17.08 -21.41
N ASN A 806 11.21 17.93 -21.57
CA ASN A 806 11.34 19.38 -21.40
C ASN A 806 11.75 19.76 -19.95
N MET A 807 11.11 19.16 -18.95
CA MET A 807 11.44 19.42 -17.54
C MET A 807 12.79 18.82 -17.13
N GLN A 808 13.17 17.67 -17.68
CA GLN A 808 14.50 17.07 -17.50
C GLN A 808 15.61 17.88 -18.21
N ARG A 809 15.24 18.62 -19.27
CA ARG A 809 16.11 19.56 -19.98
C ARG A 809 16.31 20.87 -19.23
N TRP A 810 15.26 21.51 -18.71
CA TRP A 810 15.36 22.87 -18.15
C TRP A 810 15.45 22.94 -16.62
N TRP A 811 14.83 22.01 -15.90
CA TRP A 811 14.74 22.00 -14.43
C TRP A 811 15.64 20.96 -13.78
N ALA A 812 15.32 19.68 -13.93
CA ALA A 812 15.80 18.62 -13.06
C ALA A 812 17.24 18.21 -13.42
N ASP A 813 18.17 18.39 -12.47
CA ASP A 813 19.53 17.89 -12.58
C ASP A 813 19.73 16.52 -11.90
N ASN A 814 18.86 16.17 -10.94
CA ASN A 814 18.51 14.79 -10.64
C ASN A 814 17.62 14.27 -11.77
N GLN A 815 16.33 13.99 -11.52
CA GLN A 815 15.43 13.33 -12.47
C GLN A 815 13.98 13.83 -12.40
N VAL A 816 13.23 13.62 -13.49
CA VAL A 816 11.78 13.79 -13.56
C VAL A 816 11.08 12.46 -13.28
N SER A 817 10.29 12.40 -12.20
CA SER A 817 9.35 11.30 -11.95
C SER A 817 8.01 11.61 -12.60
N CYS A 818 7.58 10.72 -13.50
CA CYS A 818 6.24 10.71 -14.06
C CYS A 818 5.84 9.30 -14.54
N THR A 819 4.54 9.06 -14.52
CA THR A 819 3.89 7.91 -15.16
C THR A 819 3.21 8.42 -16.42
N ILE A 820 3.60 7.88 -17.57
CA ILE A 820 3.00 8.21 -18.86
C ILE A 820 1.76 7.35 -19.08
N THR A 821 0.59 7.96 -19.05
CA THR A 821 -0.70 7.26 -19.20
C THR A 821 -1.09 7.22 -20.69
N PHE A 822 -1.23 6.04 -21.28
CA PHE A 822 -1.42 5.85 -22.73
C PHE A 822 -2.58 4.91 -23.06
N ASN A 823 -3.22 5.06 -24.22
CA ASN A 823 -4.21 4.10 -24.70
C ASN A 823 -3.52 2.86 -25.34
N PRO A 824 -3.67 1.64 -24.79
CA PRO A 824 -2.95 0.47 -25.30
C PRO A 824 -3.36 0.08 -26.73
N LYS A 825 -4.59 0.41 -27.16
CA LYS A 825 -5.12 0.05 -28.50
C LYS A 825 -4.59 0.98 -29.61
N THR A 826 -4.28 2.25 -29.30
CA THR A 826 -3.88 3.26 -30.30
C THR A 826 -2.46 3.79 -30.12
N GLU A 827 -1.91 3.78 -28.90
CA GLU A 827 -0.58 4.32 -28.57
C GLU A 827 0.42 3.24 -28.12
N GLY A 828 -0.05 2.08 -27.65
CA GLY A 828 0.82 1.00 -27.14
C GLY A 828 1.89 0.53 -28.13
N SER A 829 1.53 0.38 -29.41
CA SER A 829 2.47 0.03 -30.50
C SER A 829 3.51 1.11 -30.81
N GLN A 830 3.38 2.31 -30.24
CA GLN A 830 4.30 3.43 -30.44
C GLN A 830 5.38 3.52 -29.36
N ILE A 831 5.25 2.77 -28.24
CA ILE A 831 6.13 2.85 -27.06
C ILE A 831 7.60 2.59 -27.42
N ALA A 832 7.90 1.59 -28.25
CA ALA A 832 9.29 1.30 -28.65
C ALA A 832 9.95 2.47 -29.39
N ASN A 833 9.24 3.10 -30.34
CA ASN A 833 9.70 4.28 -31.08
C ASN A 833 9.83 5.51 -30.16
N ALA A 834 8.94 5.64 -29.17
CA ALA A 834 8.99 6.71 -28.19
C ALA A 834 10.20 6.55 -27.24
N LEU A 835 10.49 5.33 -26.78
CA LEU A 835 11.69 5.04 -25.99
C LEU A 835 12.98 5.30 -26.79
N ASP A 836 13.04 4.87 -28.05
CA ASP A 836 14.20 5.13 -28.93
C ASP A 836 14.44 6.63 -29.18
N TYR A 837 13.39 7.44 -29.22
CA TYR A 837 13.53 8.90 -29.29
C TYR A 837 13.94 9.52 -27.94
N PHE A 838 13.22 9.21 -26.86
CA PHE A 838 13.37 9.89 -25.56
C PHE A 838 14.53 9.38 -24.68
N GLN A 839 15.17 8.26 -25.03
CA GLN A 839 16.41 7.79 -24.35
C GLN A 839 17.53 8.84 -24.33
N TYR A 840 17.56 9.77 -25.29
CA TYR A 840 18.55 10.87 -25.33
C TYR A 840 18.14 12.11 -24.52
N HIS A 841 16.97 12.08 -23.87
CA HIS A 841 16.34 13.23 -23.23
C HIS A 841 15.84 12.95 -21.80
N LEU A 842 15.70 11.68 -21.42
CA LEU A 842 15.24 11.24 -20.10
C LEU A 842 16.34 10.46 -19.34
N LYS A 843 16.22 10.40 -18.02
CA LYS A 843 17.06 9.55 -17.15
C LYS A 843 16.37 8.29 -16.67
N GLY A 844 15.06 8.25 -16.82
CA GLY A 844 14.21 7.09 -16.59
C GLY A 844 12.75 7.50 -16.68
N ILE A 845 11.87 6.52 -16.81
CA ILE A 845 10.46 6.72 -17.15
C ILE A 845 9.61 5.53 -16.70
N SER A 846 8.33 5.79 -16.44
CA SER A 846 7.31 4.77 -16.18
C SER A 846 6.10 5.01 -17.09
N PHE A 847 5.35 3.95 -17.37
CA PHE A 847 4.20 3.95 -18.28
C PHE A 847 3.05 3.19 -17.62
N LEU A 848 1.80 3.56 -17.94
CA LEU A 848 0.61 2.85 -17.46
C LEU A 848 -0.47 2.81 -18.55
N PRO A 849 -0.93 1.62 -18.97
CA PRO A 849 -2.03 1.53 -19.92
C PRO A 849 -3.33 2.03 -19.29
N LYS A 850 -4.09 2.84 -20.03
CA LYS A 850 -5.47 3.19 -19.68
C LYS A 850 -6.34 1.94 -19.72
N CYS A 851 -7.01 1.66 -18.61
CA CYS A 851 -8.14 0.75 -18.56
C CYS A 851 -9.45 1.53 -18.77
N ASP A 852 -10.41 0.93 -19.46
CA ASP A 852 -11.76 1.48 -19.60
C ASP A 852 -12.48 1.32 -18.23
N PHE A 853 -12.53 2.38 -17.41
CA PHE A 853 -12.93 2.31 -15.98
C PHE A 853 -14.42 2.62 -15.71
N GLY A 854 -15.02 1.85 -14.80
CA GLY A 854 -16.34 2.13 -14.20
C GLY A 854 -16.95 0.88 -13.54
N ALA A 855 -16.60 0.60 -12.27
CA ALA A 855 -16.88 -0.69 -11.64
C ALA A 855 -17.32 -0.68 -10.15
N PHE A 856 -17.27 0.45 -9.44
CA PHE A 856 -17.60 0.52 -8.00
C PHE A 856 -18.52 1.71 -7.67
N PRO A 857 -19.59 1.54 -6.88
CA PRO A 857 -20.50 2.65 -6.52
C PRO A 857 -19.91 3.80 -5.69
N GLN A 858 -18.74 3.61 -5.07
CA GLN A 858 -17.99 4.69 -4.41
C GLN A 858 -16.58 4.80 -5.00
N MET A 859 -16.49 5.20 -6.27
CA MET A 859 -15.19 5.47 -6.90
C MET A 859 -14.42 6.55 -6.11
N PRO A 860 -13.10 6.38 -5.85
CA PRO A 860 -12.28 7.37 -5.16
C PRO A 860 -12.17 8.73 -5.89
N TYR A 861 -12.36 8.69 -7.22
CA TYR A 861 -12.50 9.83 -8.12
C TYR A 861 -13.71 9.54 -9.01
N GLU A 862 -14.64 10.48 -9.14
CA GLU A 862 -15.81 10.38 -10.01
C GLU A 862 -15.97 11.70 -10.77
N GLU A 863 -15.92 11.66 -12.10
CA GLU A 863 -16.12 12.85 -12.93
C GLU A 863 -17.56 13.36 -12.81
N ILE A 864 -17.72 14.68 -12.69
CA ILE A 864 -19.02 15.37 -12.60
C ILE A 864 -19.04 16.58 -13.54
N THR A 865 -20.24 17.03 -13.91
CA THR A 865 -20.38 18.26 -14.70
C THR A 865 -20.05 19.51 -13.88
N GLU A 866 -19.74 20.61 -14.56
CA GLU A 866 -19.55 21.92 -13.92
C GLU A 866 -20.77 22.36 -13.10
N ASN A 867 -21.99 22.07 -13.58
CA ASN A 867 -23.22 22.39 -12.85
C ASN A 867 -23.33 21.62 -11.53
N GLU A 868 -23.00 20.32 -11.53
CA GLU A 868 -23.00 19.49 -10.32
C GLU A 868 -21.90 19.89 -9.35
N TYR A 869 -20.72 20.27 -9.87
CA TYR A 869 -19.66 20.87 -9.06
C TYR A 869 -20.13 22.16 -8.39
N GLN A 870 -20.75 23.09 -9.13
CA GLN A 870 -21.25 24.36 -8.59
C GLN A 870 -22.34 24.12 -7.52
N VAL A 871 -23.31 23.25 -7.79
CA VAL A 871 -24.37 22.90 -6.83
C VAL A 871 -23.81 22.24 -5.56
N LYS A 872 -22.87 21.29 -5.68
CA LYS A 872 -22.21 20.70 -4.50
C LYS A 872 -21.38 21.75 -3.74
N ARG A 873 -20.55 22.53 -4.42
CA ARG A 873 -19.72 23.62 -3.85
C ARG A 873 -20.56 24.64 -3.07
N ASP A 874 -21.66 25.13 -3.64
CA ASP A 874 -22.46 26.21 -3.03
C ASP A 874 -23.33 25.71 -1.86
N SER A 875 -23.41 24.39 -1.65
CA SER A 875 -23.97 23.80 -0.44
C SER A 875 -22.97 23.76 0.73
N LEU A 876 -21.67 23.87 0.44
CA LEU A 876 -20.60 23.85 1.45
C LEU A 876 -20.42 25.20 2.14
N LYS A 877 -20.14 25.14 3.44
CA LYS A 877 -19.68 26.28 4.25
C LYS A 877 -18.16 26.16 4.43
N VAL A 878 -17.53 27.27 4.84
CA VAL A 878 -16.13 27.25 5.28
C VAL A 878 -15.97 26.21 6.39
N LEU A 879 -15.12 25.21 6.15
CA LEU A 879 -14.79 24.17 7.11
C LEU A 879 -14.18 24.80 8.38
N LYS A 880 -14.65 24.34 9.53
CA LYS A 880 -14.19 24.82 10.85
C LYS A 880 -13.96 23.62 11.74
N ILE A 881 -12.73 23.10 11.68
CA ILE A 881 -12.34 21.96 12.48
C ILE A 881 -12.19 22.41 13.94
N SER A 882 -12.97 21.81 14.83
CA SER A 882 -12.92 22.07 16.27
C SER A 882 -11.60 21.56 16.87
N THR A 883 -11.29 21.96 18.10
CA THR A 883 -10.10 21.45 18.81
C THR A 883 -10.18 19.92 18.97
N MET A 884 -9.37 19.19 18.20
CA MET A 884 -9.27 17.74 18.25
C MET A 884 -8.28 17.27 19.32
N SER A 885 -8.46 16.03 19.77
CA SER A 885 -7.61 15.34 20.75
C SER A 885 -7.28 13.90 20.27
N GLN A 886 -6.85 13.75 19.01
CA GLN A 886 -6.49 12.44 18.44
C GLN A 886 -5.24 12.58 17.55
N ASP A 887 -4.23 11.73 17.77
CA ASP A 887 -2.94 11.84 17.06
C ASP A 887 -3.02 11.41 15.59
N SER A 888 -2.90 12.39 14.68
CA SER A 888 -3.14 12.27 13.23
C SER A 888 -2.33 11.16 12.55
N GLU A 889 -2.97 10.30 11.76
CA GLU A 889 -2.43 9.20 10.91
C GLU A 889 -1.36 9.63 9.87
N GLY A 890 -0.22 10.14 10.33
CA GLY A 890 0.90 10.51 9.47
C GLY A 890 1.74 9.34 8.94
N GLU A 891 2.78 9.70 8.19
CA GLU A 891 3.96 8.84 7.99
C GLU A 891 4.72 8.70 9.34
N LYS A 892 4.16 7.93 10.27
CA LYS A 892 4.66 7.78 11.64
C LYS A 892 5.66 6.62 11.75
N TYR A 893 6.88 6.91 12.20
CA TYR A 893 7.97 5.93 12.22
C TYR A 893 8.91 6.08 13.44
N CYS A 894 9.76 5.06 13.62
CA CYS A 894 10.53 4.81 14.84
C CYS A 894 11.41 5.97 15.31
N ASP A 895 11.38 6.25 16.61
CA ASP A 895 12.44 6.95 17.33
C ASP A 895 12.79 6.24 18.65
N GLY A 896 13.87 5.45 18.65
CA GLY A 896 14.17 4.44 19.69
C GLY A 896 14.27 4.98 21.13
N ASP A 897 13.23 4.77 21.94
CA ASP A 897 13.11 5.25 23.33
C ASP A 897 13.96 4.50 24.38
N SER A 898 14.74 3.50 23.97
CA SER A 898 15.59 2.68 24.86
C SER A 898 17.03 2.47 24.35
N CYS A 899 17.38 3.04 23.19
CA CYS A 899 18.63 2.70 22.50
C CYS A 899 19.72 3.77 22.69
N VAL A 900 20.48 3.65 23.77
CA VAL A 900 21.82 4.25 23.88
C VAL A 900 22.84 3.17 23.50
N ARG A 901 23.63 3.39 22.45
CA ARG A 901 24.88 2.63 22.26
C ARG A 901 25.89 3.13 23.29
N ASN A 902 26.44 2.20 24.08
CA ASN A 902 27.76 2.36 24.70
C ASN A 902 28.86 2.11 23.66
#